data_AF-A0A1V6FW89-F1
#
_entry.id   AF-A0A1V6FW89-F1
#
_cell.length_a   1.000
_cell.length_b   1.000
_cell.length_c   1.000
_cell.angle_alpha   90.00
_cell.angle_beta   90.00
_cell.angle_gamma   90.00
#
_symmetry.space_group_name_H-M   'P 1'
#
loop_
_entity.id
_entity.type
_entity.pdbx_description
1 polymer ?
#
loop_
_entity_poly.entity_id
_entity_poly.type
_entity_poly.pdbx_seq_one_letter_code
_entity_poly.pdbx_strand_id
1 'polypeptide(L)'
;MKSRLKKLLRHIFYWDSPAQGAFFGLTLAIVGTWLLLSLFHFLWTQGAFGWIWLPMWDDCSASWSVKAFVDAAAILLLYSLTLTVRSYAFFSHQRFQVWIWLVPIPFFVALTAGVVVAGLCGSLLVCCITFCWLFPLLLLSKIGWRLWLGHALCWSLGLLVCDVVRSNLNNVLEHLIGSPELPEFLQLLSSSIQEILHLRGAGWVWLLVAGLFLLLLGYLLTARLWARAAGLPYRQIFGRGVAILWLLFGINYLFQLCLAWQGVKEANQAVAALEQRFNRPLTAQALGELYYNGEQPDPDFWQSIKTLRENSKPLPSELSALSVPHIEFPPEAMRQVRQRFQDIEAELSQWEQMFSGSIPPPALSYKRGHLLTLLLPHLGPIRDFNRRSCWRVRLALKAGDVNAALAACERQANANNALLRETTLIGTQVWRVCTELWLDSLEMLLESRALSDEQLNALTPRLKTTEKQVPVMHERAIYSEAVMELDLFEMFAITRETGNEEFDNSARWRDFRYFVPQLWWYAALDKANIARTFMVSDFSEMPERKDIGRPLLLSSMLLPSNAAGKKFHGLTARLRAMQVLIMAEQHRRRHDDWPEQLENLPEDPFTGEPLRYHCGDCVLRVDVATWDEESSLWSVDAQQRTVPAVQVWSVGPDMIDDNGLQAPTQPDGRRPDDIRAILRLKPQKL
;
A
#
# COMPACT_ATOMS: atom_id res chain seq x y z
N MET A 1 32.87 31.93 39.83
CA MET A 1 31.86 31.02 39.21
C MET A 1 30.52 30.97 39.94
N LYS A 2 30.46 30.74 41.26
CA LYS A 2 29.18 30.57 42.01
C LYS A 2 28.18 31.74 41.87
N SER A 3 28.62 33.01 41.87
CA SER A 3 27.67 34.15 41.71
C SER A 3 27.15 34.33 40.28
N ARG A 4 27.96 34.03 39.26
CA ARG A 4 27.53 34.06 37.85
C ARG A 4 26.53 32.96 37.54
N LEU A 5 26.76 31.73 38.05
CA LEU A 5 25.81 30.62 37.92
C LEU A 5 24.48 30.93 38.64
N LYS A 6 24.54 31.49 39.86
CA LYS A 6 23.34 31.91 40.59
C LYS A 6 22.55 33.00 39.86
N LYS A 7 23.24 33.98 39.26
CA LYS A 7 22.62 35.05 38.46
C LYS A 7 22.00 34.49 37.16
N LEU A 8 22.67 33.55 36.51
CA LEU A 8 22.17 32.85 35.33
C LEU A 8 20.90 32.04 35.64
N LEU A 9 20.93 31.21 36.69
CA LEU A 9 19.76 30.43 37.12
C LEU A 9 18.60 31.33 37.55
N ARG A 10 18.90 32.46 38.19
CA ARG A 10 17.89 33.48 38.51
C ARG A 10 17.20 34.03 37.26
N HIS A 11 17.96 34.26 36.20
CA HIS A 11 17.45 34.77 34.94
C HIS A 11 16.67 33.70 34.15
N ILE A 12 17.23 32.50 34.00
CA ILE A 12 16.59 31.37 33.28
C ILE A 12 15.25 31.03 33.90
N PHE A 13 15.19 30.86 35.22
CA PHE A 13 13.94 30.49 35.89
C PHE A 13 13.06 31.68 36.27
N TYR A 14 13.34 32.88 35.74
CA TYR A 14 12.57 34.10 35.96
C TYR A 14 12.28 34.37 37.45
N TRP A 15 13.33 34.32 38.28
CA TRP A 15 13.16 34.45 39.73
C TRP A 15 12.62 35.80 40.17
N ASP A 16 12.98 36.84 39.42
CA ASP A 16 12.62 38.22 39.73
C ASP A 16 11.33 38.65 38.99
N SER A 17 10.83 37.86 38.02
CA SER A 17 9.62 38.17 37.25
C SER A 17 8.78 36.92 36.92
N PRO A 18 8.22 36.23 37.94
CA PRO A 18 7.58 34.93 37.79
C PRO A 18 6.39 34.90 36.82
N ALA A 19 5.62 35.98 36.71
CA ALA A 19 4.49 36.10 35.77
C ALA A 19 4.94 36.09 34.30
N GLN A 20 5.99 36.87 34.00
CA GLN A 20 6.60 36.93 32.67
C GLN A 20 7.27 35.60 32.33
N GLY A 21 7.88 34.94 33.33
CA GLY A 21 8.47 33.62 33.18
C GLY A 21 7.46 32.54 32.83
N ALA A 22 6.35 32.44 33.56
CA ALA A 22 5.29 31.48 33.24
C ALA A 22 4.73 31.70 31.84
N PHE A 23 4.50 32.96 31.45
CA PHE A 23 4.03 33.28 30.10
C PHE A 23 5.04 32.92 29.01
N PHE A 24 6.31 33.25 29.21
CA PHE A 24 7.38 32.81 28.32
C PHE A 24 7.46 31.29 28.22
N GLY A 25 7.36 30.56 29.34
CA GLY A 25 7.35 29.10 29.37
C GLY A 25 6.20 28.50 28.56
N LEU A 26 4.99 29.04 28.70
CA LEU A 26 3.83 28.63 27.91
C LEU A 26 4.05 28.89 26.41
N THR A 27 4.52 30.10 26.04
CA THR A 27 4.83 30.42 24.63
C THR A 27 5.91 29.48 24.09
N LEU A 28 6.96 29.19 24.87
CA LEU A 28 8.05 28.31 24.47
C LEU A 28 7.58 26.86 24.31
N ALA A 29 6.69 26.36 25.17
CA ALA A 29 6.13 25.02 25.01
C ALA A 29 5.32 24.90 23.71
N ILE A 30 4.48 25.90 23.40
CA ILE A 30 3.64 25.86 22.19
C ILE A 30 4.50 26.08 20.93
N VAL A 31 5.19 27.22 20.85
CA VAL A 31 5.97 27.61 19.68
C VAL A 31 7.23 26.75 19.52
N GLY A 32 7.91 26.42 20.61
CA GLY A 32 9.11 25.59 20.58
C GLY A 32 8.81 24.17 20.10
N THR A 33 7.71 23.57 20.55
CA THR A 33 7.29 22.25 20.03
C THR A 33 6.95 22.32 18.55
N TRP A 34 6.29 23.39 18.09
CA TRP A 34 6.06 23.60 16.65
C TRP A 34 7.36 23.73 15.85
N LEU A 35 8.31 24.54 16.32
CA LEU A 35 9.60 24.73 15.65
C LEU A 35 10.42 23.43 15.62
N LEU A 36 10.41 22.65 16.71
CA LEU A 36 11.03 21.33 16.77
C LEU A 36 10.37 20.38 15.77
N LEU A 37 9.04 20.38 15.68
CA LEU A 37 8.28 19.55 14.74
C LEU A 37 8.63 19.91 13.29
N SER A 38 8.68 21.20 12.96
CA SER A 38 9.07 21.70 11.64
C SER A 38 10.51 21.30 11.29
N LEU A 39 11.45 21.43 12.22
CA LEU A 39 12.85 21.03 12.01
C LEU A 39 12.96 19.52 11.84
N PHE A 40 12.27 18.75 12.68
CA PHE A 40 12.24 17.30 12.60
C PHE A 40 11.71 16.83 11.25
N HIS A 41 10.57 17.36 10.78
CA HIS A 41 10.03 17.05 9.46
C HIS A 41 10.98 17.43 8.33
N PHE A 42 11.63 18.59 8.42
CA PHE A 42 12.60 19.03 7.42
C PHE A 42 13.82 18.10 7.36
N LEU A 43 14.41 17.74 8.51
CA LEU A 43 15.55 16.82 8.54
C LEU A 43 15.16 15.41 8.10
N TRP A 44 13.94 14.98 8.45
CA TRP A 44 13.36 13.74 7.98
C TRP A 44 13.30 13.68 6.46
N THR A 45 12.69 14.68 5.81
CA THR A 45 12.52 14.66 4.34
C THR A 45 13.85 14.66 3.58
N GLN A 46 14.91 15.16 4.21
CA GLN A 46 16.29 15.11 3.70
C GLN A 46 17.01 13.77 3.97
N GLY A 47 16.35 12.81 4.62
CA GLY A 47 16.91 11.49 4.91
C GLY A 47 17.83 11.43 6.12
N ALA A 48 17.92 12.48 6.95
CA ALA A 48 18.88 12.58 8.06
C ALA A 48 18.71 11.48 9.13
N PHE A 49 17.55 10.84 9.17
CA PHE A 49 17.22 9.79 10.13
C PHE A 49 16.94 8.42 9.47
N GLY A 50 17.12 8.31 8.15
CA GLY A 50 16.75 7.13 7.38
C GLY A 50 15.25 6.83 7.36
N TRP A 51 14.90 5.59 7.05
CA TRP A 51 13.52 5.09 6.99
C TRP A 51 12.96 4.81 8.39
N ILE A 52 12.56 5.86 9.10
CA ILE A 52 12.05 5.77 10.47
C ILE A 52 10.72 4.99 10.59
N TRP A 53 9.89 4.93 9.55
CA TRP A 53 8.55 4.31 9.64
C TRP A 53 8.55 2.78 9.64
N LEU A 54 9.51 2.14 8.98
CA LEU A 54 9.54 0.68 8.83
C LEU A 54 9.72 -0.11 10.14
N PRO A 55 10.59 0.31 11.09
CA PRO A 55 10.76 -0.43 12.34
C PRO A 55 9.60 -0.27 13.33
N MET A 56 8.71 0.72 13.15
CA MET A 56 7.67 1.02 14.13
C MET A 56 6.60 -0.08 14.25
N TRP A 57 6.54 -1.00 13.27
CA TRP A 57 5.49 -2.02 13.17
C TRP A 57 5.97 -3.44 13.44
N ASP A 58 7.27 -3.72 13.35
CA ASP A 58 7.83 -5.02 13.78
C ASP A 58 8.47 -4.96 15.18
N ASP A 59 8.92 -3.78 15.64
CA ASP A 59 9.50 -3.60 16.98
C ASP A 59 8.94 -2.33 17.66
N CYS A 60 8.32 -2.49 18.84
CA CYS A 60 7.81 -1.39 19.68
C CYS A 60 8.88 -0.37 20.15
N SER A 61 10.12 -0.42 19.66
CA SER A 61 11.11 0.63 19.86
C SER A 61 10.91 1.73 18.82
N ALA A 62 10.15 2.77 19.18
CA ALA A 62 10.18 4.04 18.45
C ALA A 62 11.63 4.41 18.14
N SER A 63 11.93 4.72 16.87
CA SER A 63 13.28 5.11 16.45
C SER A 63 13.86 6.17 17.40
N TRP A 64 15.17 6.11 17.64
CA TRP A 64 15.85 7.02 18.57
C TRP A 64 15.56 8.49 18.28
N SER A 65 15.31 8.85 17.01
CA SER A 65 14.97 10.20 16.55
C SER A 65 13.56 10.64 16.94
N VAL A 66 12.56 9.75 16.80
CA VAL A 66 11.18 10.02 17.29
C VAL A 66 11.19 10.15 18.80
N LYS A 67 11.90 9.25 19.49
CA LYS A 67 12.07 9.33 20.95
C LYS A 67 12.75 10.63 21.36
N ALA A 68 13.84 11.03 20.69
CA ALA A 68 14.52 12.29 20.97
C ALA A 68 13.63 13.52 20.74
N PHE A 69 12.77 13.52 19.71
CA PHE A 69 11.78 14.56 19.51
C PHE A 69 10.76 14.61 20.65
N VAL A 70 10.19 13.46 21.02
CA VAL A 70 9.22 13.35 22.12
C VAL A 70 9.84 13.80 23.44
N ASP A 71 11.07 13.36 23.74
CA ASP A 71 11.82 13.75 24.93
C ASP A 71 12.09 15.26 24.96
N ALA A 72 12.49 15.85 23.83
CA ALA A 72 12.70 17.30 23.72
C ALA A 72 11.40 18.10 23.94
N ALA A 73 10.28 17.66 23.34
CA ALA A 73 8.97 18.28 23.54
C ALA A 73 8.52 18.14 25.01
N ALA A 74 8.74 16.97 25.62
CA ALA A 74 8.44 16.73 27.04
C ALA A 74 9.27 17.63 27.96
N ILE A 75 10.55 17.88 27.65
CA ILE A 75 11.40 18.83 28.40
C ILE A 75 10.84 20.25 28.33
N LEU A 76 10.40 20.72 27.16
CA LEU A 76 9.78 22.04 27.00
C LEU A 76 8.49 22.17 27.83
N LEU A 77 7.65 21.13 27.82
CA LEU A 77 6.44 21.07 28.62
C LEU A 77 6.75 21.07 30.13
N LEU A 78 7.71 20.27 30.58
CA LEU A 78 8.14 20.19 31.98
C LEU A 78 8.73 21.53 32.46
N TYR A 79 9.47 22.22 31.60
CA TYR A 79 10.00 23.54 31.87
C TYR A 79 8.88 24.58 32.03
N SER A 80 7.92 24.60 31.10
CA SER A 80 6.72 25.45 31.17
C SER A 80 5.91 25.18 32.44
N LEU A 81 5.71 23.90 32.78
CA LEU A 81 5.04 23.47 33.99
C LEU A 81 5.73 24.00 35.25
N THR A 82 7.05 23.86 35.31
CA THR A 82 7.86 24.32 36.45
C THR A 82 7.71 25.83 36.65
N LEU A 83 7.77 26.62 35.58
CA LEU A 83 7.59 28.07 35.65
C LEU A 83 6.15 28.44 36.05
N THR A 84 5.17 27.69 35.57
CA THR A 84 3.75 27.88 35.88
C THR A 84 3.49 27.63 37.36
N VAL A 85 3.80 26.45 37.89
CA VAL A 85 3.64 26.09 39.31
C VAL A 85 4.31 27.11 40.22
N ARG A 86 5.54 27.50 39.87
CA ARG A 86 6.31 28.52 40.58
C ARG A 86 5.60 29.88 40.59
N SER A 87 5.02 30.31 39.48
CA SER A 87 4.27 31.58 39.42
C SER A 87 3.05 31.56 40.34
N TYR A 88 2.30 30.45 40.36
CA TYR A 88 1.16 30.28 41.26
C TYR A 88 1.60 30.24 42.73
N ALA A 89 2.70 29.55 43.06
CA ALA A 89 3.28 29.54 44.40
C ALA A 89 3.73 30.93 44.89
N PHE A 90 4.15 31.81 43.97
CA PHE A 90 4.48 33.19 44.28
C PHE A 90 3.23 34.04 44.55
N PHE A 91 2.12 33.79 43.83
CA PHE A 91 0.90 34.58 43.97
C PHE A 91 0.03 34.19 45.17
N SER A 92 0.13 32.96 45.65
CA SER A 92 -0.65 32.44 46.78
C SER A 92 -0.06 32.83 48.14
N HIS A 93 -0.94 33.11 49.13
CA HIS A 93 -0.53 33.42 50.51
C HIS A 93 0.32 32.29 51.13
N GLN A 94 1.24 32.64 52.05
CA GLN A 94 2.17 31.71 52.71
C GLN A 94 1.54 30.39 53.20
N ARG A 95 0.25 30.41 53.55
CA ARG A 95 -0.49 29.23 54.06
C ARG A 95 -0.73 28.12 53.02
N PHE A 96 -0.69 28.42 51.72
CA PHE A 96 -0.94 27.44 50.64
C PHE A 96 0.30 27.11 49.80
N GLN A 97 1.47 27.69 50.10
CA GLN A 97 2.69 27.49 49.31
C GLN A 97 3.15 26.02 49.28
N VAL A 98 3.12 25.32 50.42
CA VAL A 98 3.52 23.90 50.50
C VAL A 98 2.60 23.02 49.65
N TRP A 99 1.29 23.28 49.67
CA TRP A 99 0.31 22.53 48.90
C TRP A 99 0.51 22.67 47.39
N ILE A 100 0.88 23.86 46.89
CA ILE A 100 1.13 24.10 45.46
C ILE A 100 2.35 23.32 44.96
N TRP A 101 3.38 23.15 45.79
CA TRP A 101 4.53 22.30 45.46
C TRP A 101 4.22 20.80 45.53
N LEU A 102 3.13 20.41 46.21
CA LEU A 102 2.65 19.04 46.26
C LEU A 102 1.65 18.69 45.13
N VAL A 103 1.02 19.68 44.45
CA VAL A 103 0.10 19.47 43.31
C VAL A 103 0.69 18.65 42.14
N PRO A 104 2.00 18.72 41.81
CA PRO A 104 2.56 17.87 40.76
C PRO A 104 2.35 16.38 41.00
N ILE A 105 2.36 15.91 42.26
CA ILE A 105 2.21 14.49 42.60
C ILE A 105 0.83 13.93 42.21
N PRO A 106 -0.31 14.46 42.70
CA PRO A 106 -1.63 14.01 42.26
C PRO A 106 -1.89 14.33 40.79
N PHE A 107 -1.27 15.37 40.22
CA PHE A 107 -1.35 15.64 38.77
C PHE A 107 -0.69 14.52 37.95
N PHE A 108 0.52 14.08 38.31
CA PHE A 108 1.18 12.96 37.62
C PHE A 108 0.39 11.66 37.80
N VAL A 109 -0.14 11.39 38.99
CA VAL A 109 -1.01 10.23 39.25
C VAL A 109 -2.27 10.28 38.37
N ALA A 110 -2.93 11.44 38.30
CA ALA A 110 -4.10 11.65 37.46
C ALA A 110 -3.77 11.55 35.97
N LEU A 111 -2.59 12.02 35.53
CA LEU A 111 -2.12 11.92 34.16
C LEU A 111 -1.90 10.45 33.78
N THR A 112 -1.21 9.67 34.62
CA THR A 112 -1.04 8.22 34.41
C THR A 112 -2.36 7.47 34.41
N ALA A 113 -3.28 7.79 35.33
CA ALA A 113 -4.61 7.20 35.35
C ALA A 113 -5.41 7.57 34.09
N GLY A 114 -5.32 8.83 33.63
CA GLY A 114 -5.96 9.30 32.40
C GLY A 114 -5.43 8.57 31.16
N VAL A 115 -4.13 8.32 31.07
CA VAL A 115 -3.52 7.51 29.99
C VAL A 115 -4.00 6.08 30.04
N VAL A 116 -4.05 5.46 31.22
CA VAL A 116 -4.50 4.06 31.38
C VAL A 116 -5.98 3.89 31.04
N VAL A 117 -6.82 4.84 31.42
CA VAL A 117 -8.29 4.75 31.26
C VAL A 117 -8.73 5.17 29.85
N ALA A 118 -8.18 6.25 29.30
CA ALA A 118 -8.68 6.88 28.08
C ALA A 118 -7.55 7.39 27.16
N GLY A 119 -6.35 6.83 27.28
CA GLY A 119 -5.20 7.16 26.44
C GLY A 119 -4.84 8.65 26.43
N LEU A 120 -4.50 9.16 25.25
CA LEU A 120 -4.15 10.57 25.04
C LEU A 120 -5.30 11.52 25.42
N CYS A 121 -6.57 11.17 25.18
CA CYS A 121 -7.72 11.99 25.54
C CYS A 121 -7.86 12.17 27.05
N GLY A 122 -7.68 11.09 27.83
CA GLY A 122 -7.68 11.17 29.29
C GLY A 122 -6.57 12.09 29.81
N SER A 123 -5.37 12.00 29.22
CA SER A 123 -4.25 12.87 29.59
C SER A 123 -4.47 14.35 29.25
N LEU A 124 -5.09 14.65 28.09
CA LEU A 124 -5.47 16.01 27.69
C LEU A 124 -6.54 16.59 28.61
N LEU A 125 -7.55 15.79 28.97
CA LEU A 125 -8.63 16.20 29.87
C LEU A 125 -8.10 16.53 31.27
N VAL A 126 -7.19 15.71 31.80
CA VAL A 126 -6.51 15.97 33.08
C VAL A 126 -5.70 17.27 33.03
N CYS A 127 -4.98 17.52 31.92
CA CYS A 127 -4.28 18.79 31.70
C CYS A 127 -5.26 19.98 31.65
N CYS A 128 -6.34 19.89 30.87
CA CYS A 128 -7.38 20.93 30.77
C CYS A 128 -7.95 21.30 32.12
N ILE A 129 -8.39 20.30 32.90
CA ILE A 129 -8.99 20.54 34.22
C ILE A 129 -7.96 21.17 35.15
N THR A 130 -6.73 20.67 35.16
CA THR A 130 -5.71 21.15 36.10
C THR A 130 -5.24 22.58 35.79
N PHE A 131 -4.86 22.85 34.54
CA PHE A 131 -4.26 24.14 34.16
C PHE A 131 -5.29 25.20 33.80
N CYS A 132 -6.44 24.82 33.22
CA CYS A 132 -7.42 25.79 32.75
C CYS A 132 -8.48 26.12 33.81
N TRP A 133 -8.79 25.16 34.70
CA TRP A 133 -9.80 25.33 35.74
C TRP A 133 -9.19 25.47 37.14
N LEU A 134 -8.46 24.47 37.62
CA LEU A 134 -8.04 24.38 39.03
C LEU A 134 -6.98 25.40 39.43
N PHE A 135 -5.89 25.54 38.67
CA PHE A 135 -4.86 26.54 38.99
C PHE A 135 -5.37 27.98 38.96
N PRO A 136 -6.07 28.43 37.89
CA PRO A 136 -6.67 29.75 37.85
C PRO A 136 -7.63 30.07 39.01
N LEU A 137 -8.31 29.08 39.61
CA LEU A 137 -9.17 29.29 40.80
C LEU A 137 -8.38 29.83 42.00
N LEU A 138 -7.10 29.47 42.15
CA LEU A 138 -6.25 29.98 43.23
C LEU A 138 -6.03 31.50 43.15
N LEU A 139 -6.30 32.10 41.98
CA LEU A 139 -6.14 33.52 41.72
C LEU A 139 -7.49 34.27 41.69
N LEU A 140 -8.61 33.59 41.94
CA LEU A 140 -9.97 34.11 41.76
C LEU A 140 -10.20 35.46 42.46
N SER A 141 -9.67 35.61 43.68
CA SER A 141 -9.78 36.84 44.49
C SER A 141 -9.10 38.06 43.85
N LYS A 142 -8.07 37.84 43.01
CA LYS A 142 -7.30 38.91 42.34
C LYS A 142 -7.80 39.20 40.92
N ILE A 143 -8.30 38.19 40.21
CA ILE A 143 -8.62 38.29 38.78
C ILE A 143 -10.11 38.49 38.47
N GLY A 144 -10.98 38.07 39.40
CA GLY A 144 -12.44 38.06 39.26
C GLY A 144 -12.98 36.86 38.46
N TRP A 145 -14.17 36.39 38.84
CA TRP A 145 -14.78 35.18 38.28
C TRP A 145 -15.04 35.23 36.77
N ARG A 146 -15.33 36.42 36.21
CA ARG A 146 -15.59 36.59 34.76
C ARG A 146 -14.35 36.28 33.92
N LEU A 147 -13.17 36.74 34.35
CA LEU A 147 -11.92 36.52 33.62
C LEU A 147 -11.48 35.06 33.73
N TRP A 148 -11.67 34.46 34.91
CA TRP A 148 -11.43 33.04 35.15
C TRP A 148 -12.32 32.16 34.24
N LEU A 149 -13.63 32.40 34.24
CA LEU A 149 -14.59 31.61 33.47
C LEU A 149 -14.32 31.74 31.96
N GLY A 150 -14.09 32.96 31.47
CA GLY A 150 -13.75 33.19 30.06
C GLY A 150 -12.47 32.46 29.64
N HIS A 151 -11.43 32.49 30.47
CA HIS A 151 -10.18 31.74 30.23
C HIS A 151 -10.42 30.23 30.17
N ALA A 152 -11.11 29.69 31.17
CA ALA A 152 -11.37 28.26 31.28
C ALA A 152 -12.20 27.74 30.11
N LEU A 153 -13.25 28.48 29.71
CA LEU A 153 -14.09 28.14 28.56
C LEU A 153 -13.30 28.18 27.24
N CYS A 154 -12.50 29.23 27.00
CA CYS A 154 -11.73 29.37 25.76
C CYS A 154 -10.72 28.23 25.56
N TRP A 155 -9.99 27.86 26.61
CA TRP A 155 -9.07 26.72 26.53
C TRP A 155 -9.80 25.39 26.39
N SER A 156 -10.88 25.16 27.15
CA SER A 156 -11.60 23.87 27.11
C SER A 156 -12.26 23.64 25.75
N LEU A 157 -12.94 24.66 25.22
CA LEU A 157 -13.58 24.59 23.89
C LEU A 157 -12.53 24.57 22.77
N GLY A 158 -11.42 25.28 22.92
CA GLY A 158 -10.33 25.26 21.95
C GLY A 158 -9.61 23.92 21.87
N LEU A 159 -9.36 23.26 23.01
CA LEU A 159 -8.69 21.95 23.07
C LEU A 159 -9.61 20.80 22.63
N LEU A 160 -10.93 20.93 22.79
CA LEU A 160 -11.91 20.01 22.19
C LEU A 160 -11.80 19.93 20.66
N VAL A 161 -11.34 20.99 20.00
CA VAL A 161 -11.11 20.98 18.54
C VAL A 161 -9.84 20.20 18.16
N CYS A 162 -8.86 20.07 19.07
CA CYS A 162 -7.70 19.21 18.84
C CYS A 162 -8.09 17.71 18.81
N ASP A 163 -9.15 17.32 19.52
CA ASP A 163 -9.71 15.96 19.45
C ASP A 163 -10.27 15.64 18.05
N VAL A 164 -10.89 16.62 17.38
CA VAL A 164 -11.36 16.48 16.00
C VAL A 164 -10.20 16.21 15.04
N VAL A 165 -9.08 16.94 15.17
CA VAL A 165 -7.89 16.72 14.33
C VAL A 165 -7.28 15.33 14.56
N ARG A 166 -7.21 14.89 15.82
CA ARG A 166 -6.74 13.55 16.20
C ARG A 166 -7.64 12.45 15.63
N SER A 167 -8.94 12.54 15.82
CA SER A 167 -9.91 11.55 15.34
C SER A 167 -9.83 11.40 13.82
N ASN A 168 -9.74 12.52 13.08
CA ASN A 168 -9.53 12.48 11.64
C ASN A 168 -8.22 11.79 11.22
N LEU A 169 -7.13 12.06 11.93
CA LEU A 169 -5.84 11.42 11.64
C LEU A 169 -5.89 9.91 11.93
N ASN A 170 -6.53 9.50 13.02
CA ASN A 170 -6.71 8.09 13.37
C ASN A 170 -7.56 7.36 12.33
N ASN A 171 -8.72 7.89 11.94
CA ASN A 171 -9.59 7.26 10.94
C ASN A 171 -8.86 7.07 9.59
N VAL A 172 -8.03 8.03 9.19
CA VAL A 172 -7.18 7.93 7.99
C VAL A 172 -6.13 6.82 8.14
N LEU A 173 -5.47 6.73 9.29
CA LEU A 173 -4.43 5.71 9.54
C LEU A 173 -5.01 4.30 9.65
N GLU A 174 -6.13 4.14 10.36
CA GLU A 174 -6.79 2.84 10.57
C GLU A 174 -7.20 2.19 9.23
N HIS A 175 -7.70 2.99 8.29
CA HIS A 175 -8.18 2.46 7.02
C HIS A 175 -7.09 2.19 5.98
N LEU A 176 -6.00 2.97 5.99
CA LEU A 176 -4.87 2.75 5.08
C LEU A 176 -4.08 1.50 5.45
N ILE A 177 -4.02 1.20 6.75
CA ILE A 177 -3.02 0.28 7.30
C ILE A 177 -3.69 -0.99 7.86
N GLY A 178 -5.02 -0.98 8.07
CA GLY A 178 -5.73 -2.11 8.63
C GLY A 178 -5.19 -2.45 10.02
N SER A 179 -5.36 -1.55 10.99
CA SER A 179 -4.91 -1.84 12.35
C SER A 179 -5.82 -2.88 13.02
N PRO A 180 -5.29 -3.73 13.92
CA PRO A 180 -6.11 -4.64 14.70
C PRO A 180 -7.14 -3.87 15.53
N GLU A 181 -8.36 -4.37 15.57
CA GLU A 181 -9.48 -3.78 16.30
C GLU A 181 -9.05 -3.42 17.75
N LEU A 182 -9.14 -2.13 18.10
CA LEU A 182 -9.03 -1.71 19.48
C LEU A 182 -10.14 -2.40 20.31
N PRO A 183 -9.85 -2.88 21.54
CA PRO A 183 -10.87 -3.48 22.41
C PRO A 183 -12.12 -2.58 22.53
N GLU A 184 -13.33 -3.13 22.40
CA GLU A 184 -14.62 -2.39 22.37
C GLU A 184 -14.79 -1.35 23.49
N PHE A 185 -14.25 -1.62 24.68
CA PHE A 185 -14.29 -0.67 25.80
C PHE A 185 -13.53 0.65 25.54
N LEU A 186 -12.45 0.62 24.75
CA LEU A 186 -11.70 1.81 24.36
C LEU A 186 -12.38 2.57 23.21
N GLN A 187 -13.18 1.88 22.38
CA GLN A 187 -13.97 2.49 21.31
C GLN A 187 -15.09 3.39 21.87
N LEU A 188 -15.71 3.01 23.00
CA LEU A 188 -16.72 3.82 23.67
C LEU A 188 -16.17 5.15 24.22
N LEU A 189 -14.92 5.16 24.68
CA LEU A 189 -14.23 6.36 25.19
C LEU A 189 -13.57 7.19 24.08
N SER A 190 -13.54 6.69 22.83
CA SER A 190 -12.94 7.36 21.69
C SER A 190 -13.92 8.10 20.79
N SER A 191 -15.22 8.10 21.12
CA SER A 191 -16.25 8.83 20.39
C SER A 191 -15.90 10.32 20.33
N SER A 192 -15.48 10.76 19.15
CA SER A 192 -15.01 12.11 18.89
C SER A 192 -16.16 13.09 19.05
N ILE A 193 -15.89 14.32 19.50
CA ILE A 193 -16.91 15.39 19.53
C ILE A 193 -17.55 15.62 18.14
N GLN A 194 -16.85 15.20 17.08
CA GLN A 194 -17.33 15.15 15.71
C GLN A 194 -18.56 14.26 15.51
N GLU A 195 -18.57 13.07 16.11
CA GLU A 195 -19.69 12.13 16.04
C GLU A 195 -20.89 12.68 16.81
N ILE A 196 -20.63 13.33 17.95
CA ILE A 196 -21.65 13.95 18.80
C ILE A 196 -22.30 15.15 18.12
N LEU A 197 -21.54 15.97 17.40
CA LEU A 197 -22.02 17.19 16.75
C LEU A 197 -22.51 16.99 15.30
N HIS A 198 -22.39 15.78 14.75
CA HIS A 198 -22.73 15.46 13.36
C HIS A 198 -22.15 16.45 12.32
N LEU A 199 -20.92 16.93 12.54
CA LEU A 199 -20.28 17.92 11.68
C LEU A 199 -19.72 17.28 10.40
N ARG A 200 -20.10 17.82 9.23
CA ARG A 200 -19.70 17.31 7.90
C ARG A 200 -19.18 18.41 6.97
N GLY A 201 -18.29 18.04 6.04
CA GLY A 201 -17.79 18.94 4.98
C GLY A 201 -17.16 20.23 5.53
N ALA A 202 -17.30 21.37 4.83
CA ALA A 202 -16.63 22.63 5.21
C ALA A 202 -16.93 23.14 6.64
N GLY A 203 -17.93 22.60 7.34
CA GLY A 203 -18.18 22.86 8.76
C GLY A 203 -16.98 22.56 9.65
N TRP A 204 -16.14 21.58 9.29
CA TRP A 204 -14.93 21.26 10.04
C TRP A 204 -13.88 22.38 9.96
N VAL A 205 -13.73 23.04 8.80
CA VAL A 205 -12.74 24.12 8.61
C VAL A 205 -13.11 25.28 9.52
N TRP A 206 -14.40 25.63 9.56
CA TRP A 206 -14.89 26.68 10.43
C TRP A 206 -14.82 26.32 11.91
N LEU A 207 -15.07 25.06 12.29
CA LEU A 207 -14.84 24.59 13.66
C LEU A 207 -13.37 24.66 14.04
N LEU A 208 -12.46 24.24 13.14
CA LEU A 208 -11.02 24.32 13.36
C LEU A 208 -10.57 25.77 13.55
N VAL A 209 -11.00 26.65 12.64
CA VAL A 209 -10.73 28.09 12.72
C VAL A 209 -11.27 28.67 14.03
N ALA A 210 -12.52 28.37 14.40
CA ALA A 210 -13.12 28.82 15.65
C ALA A 210 -12.35 28.28 16.87
N GLY A 211 -11.96 27.01 16.88
CA GLY A 211 -11.15 26.39 17.93
C GLY A 211 -9.79 27.05 18.07
N LEU A 212 -9.11 27.33 16.96
CA LEU A 212 -7.83 28.04 16.95
C LEU A 212 -7.99 29.49 17.45
N PHE A 213 -9.07 30.17 17.08
CA PHE A 213 -9.40 31.49 17.64
C PHE A 213 -9.65 31.42 19.15
N LEU A 214 -10.35 30.39 19.63
CA LEU A 214 -10.57 30.16 21.06
C LEU A 214 -9.28 29.84 21.80
N LEU A 215 -8.37 29.06 21.22
CA LEU A 215 -7.03 28.81 21.77
C LEU A 215 -6.21 30.10 21.82
N LEU A 216 -6.22 30.90 20.76
CA LEU A 216 -5.56 32.20 20.73
C LEU A 216 -6.13 33.14 21.79
N LEU A 217 -7.45 33.21 21.90
CA LEU A 217 -8.13 34.01 22.91
C LEU A 217 -7.81 33.50 24.32
N GLY A 218 -7.81 32.18 24.53
CA GLY A 218 -7.41 31.52 25.76
C GLY A 218 -5.99 31.92 26.17
N TYR A 219 -5.05 31.84 25.24
CA TYR A 219 -3.66 32.26 25.43
C TYR A 219 -3.54 33.76 25.81
N LEU A 220 -4.26 34.66 25.13
CA LEU A 220 -4.29 36.08 25.46
C LEU A 220 -4.96 36.36 26.82
N LEU A 221 -6.00 35.60 27.17
CA LEU A 221 -6.64 35.65 28.47
C LEU A 221 -5.71 35.14 29.57
N THR A 222 -4.88 34.13 29.31
CA THR A 222 -3.84 33.66 30.24
C THR A 222 -2.83 34.79 30.50
N ALA A 223 -2.40 35.51 29.46
CA ALA A 223 -1.54 36.68 29.62
C ALA A 223 -2.21 37.76 30.50
N ARG A 224 -3.51 37.99 30.31
CA ARG A 224 -4.29 38.98 31.08
C ARG A 224 -4.49 38.56 32.52
N LEU A 225 -4.68 37.27 32.75
CA LEU A 225 -4.83 36.66 34.05
C LEU A 225 -3.55 36.83 34.86
N TRP A 226 -2.39 36.48 34.29
CA TRP A 226 -1.10 36.66 34.95
C TRP A 226 -0.69 38.12 35.11
N ALA A 227 -1.02 39.00 34.15
CA ALA A 227 -0.85 40.45 34.29
C ALA A 227 -1.57 40.99 35.53
N ARG A 228 -2.86 40.66 35.68
CA ARG A 228 -3.67 41.07 36.84
C ARG A 228 -3.16 40.47 38.14
N ALA A 229 -2.86 39.17 38.16
CA ALA A 229 -2.38 38.49 39.36
C ALA A 229 -1.05 39.08 39.88
N ALA A 230 -0.20 39.56 38.97
CA ALA A 230 1.08 40.19 39.27
C ALA A 230 1.02 41.71 39.47
N GLY A 231 -0.13 42.37 39.23
CA GLY A 231 -0.24 43.83 39.27
C GLY A 231 0.54 44.54 38.16
N LEU A 232 0.80 43.88 37.03
CA LEU A 232 1.57 44.42 35.91
C LEU A 232 0.66 44.93 34.78
N PRO A 233 1.09 45.96 34.03
CA PRO A 233 0.45 46.31 32.76
C PRO A 233 0.47 45.13 31.78
N TYR A 234 -0.65 44.87 31.10
CA TYR A 234 -0.81 43.75 30.17
C TYR A 234 0.33 43.64 29.14
N ARG A 235 0.77 44.77 28.58
CA ARG A 235 1.86 44.82 27.59
C ARG A 235 3.21 44.30 28.14
N GLN A 236 3.46 44.43 29.44
CA GLN A 236 4.72 44.01 30.05
C GLN A 236 4.82 42.49 30.23
N ILE A 237 3.72 41.74 30.09
CA ILE A 237 3.78 40.27 30.05
C ILE A 237 4.45 39.78 28.76
N PHE A 238 4.31 40.50 27.66
CA PHE A 238 4.95 40.22 26.37
C PHE A 238 6.40 40.72 26.35
N GLY A 239 7.25 40.11 27.17
CA GLY A 239 8.68 40.42 27.21
C GLY A 239 9.40 40.10 25.89
N ARG A 240 10.66 40.54 25.78
CA ARG A 240 11.49 40.33 24.57
C ARG A 240 11.57 38.87 24.12
N GLY A 241 11.66 37.92 25.05
CA GLY A 241 11.71 36.49 24.72
C GLY A 241 10.46 35.99 24.00
N VAL A 242 9.27 36.43 24.43
CA VAL A 242 7.99 36.08 23.77
C VAL A 242 7.94 36.67 22.36
N ALA A 243 8.34 37.95 22.21
CA ALA A 243 8.39 38.60 20.91
C ALA A 243 9.35 37.90 19.93
N ILE A 244 10.52 37.45 20.42
CA ILE A 244 11.48 36.68 19.62
C ILE A 244 10.86 35.34 19.20
N LEU A 245 10.20 34.62 20.10
CA LEU A 245 9.54 33.35 19.76
C LEU A 245 8.45 33.53 18.69
N TRP A 246 7.63 34.57 18.79
CA TRP A 246 6.65 34.89 17.76
C TRP A 246 7.29 35.24 16.42
N LEU A 247 8.38 36.00 16.42
CA LEU A 247 9.13 36.31 15.21
C LEU A 247 9.70 35.04 14.56
N LEU A 248 10.31 34.15 15.36
CA LEU A 248 10.83 32.86 14.89
C LEU A 248 9.73 31.97 14.33
N PHE A 249 8.58 31.91 15.00
CA PHE A 249 7.39 31.20 14.51
C PHE A 249 6.94 31.75 13.16
N GLY A 250 6.78 33.07 13.04
CA GLY A 250 6.37 33.70 11.78
C GLY A 250 7.33 33.45 10.63
N ILE A 251 8.64 33.59 10.87
CA ILE A 251 9.68 33.32 9.86
C ILE A 251 9.67 31.84 9.46
N ASN A 252 9.61 30.91 10.43
CA ASN A 252 9.58 29.48 10.14
C ASN A 252 8.33 29.09 9.37
N TYR A 253 7.17 29.61 9.76
CA TYR A 253 5.90 29.36 9.09
C TYR A 253 5.93 29.84 7.63
N LEU A 254 6.43 31.06 7.37
CA LEU A 254 6.61 31.58 6.00
C LEU A 254 7.58 30.71 5.19
N PHE A 255 8.68 30.28 5.79
CA PHE A 255 9.63 29.36 5.15
C PHE A 255 8.97 28.03 4.77
N GLN A 256 8.18 27.43 5.67
CA GLN A 256 7.44 26.19 5.39
C GLN A 256 6.38 26.39 4.29
N LEU A 257 5.71 27.54 4.24
CA LEU A 257 4.80 27.88 3.14
C LEU A 257 5.53 27.98 1.80
N CYS A 258 6.72 28.58 1.77
CA CYS A 258 7.55 28.62 0.56
C CYS A 258 7.95 27.21 0.09
N LEU A 259 8.36 26.34 1.03
CA LEU A 259 8.66 24.94 0.74
C LEU A 259 7.44 24.20 0.20
N ALA A 260 6.28 24.36 0.84
CA ALA A 260 5.03 23.77 0.39
C ALA A 260 4.65 24.21 -1.04
N TRP A 261 4.81 25.49 -1.35
CA TRP A 261 4.58 26.02 -2.70
C TRP A 261 5.57 25.44 -3.73
N GLN A 262 6.86 25.38 -3.38
CA GLN A 262 7.88 24.77 -4.22
C GLN A 262 7.62 23.27 -4.46
N GLY A 263 7.24 22.53 -3.42
CA GLY A 263 6.89 21.12 -3.53
C GLY A 263 5.69 20.88 -4.44
N VAL A 264 4.64 21.72 -4.37
CA VAL A 264 3.51 21.64 -5.30
C VAL A 264 3.94 21.89 -6.74
N LYS A 265 4.82 22.89 -6.96
CA LYS A 265 5.37 23.14 -8.30
C LYS A 265 6.15 21.93 -8.81
N GLU A 266 6.99 21.35 -7.98
CA GLU A 266 7.79 20.16 -8.30
C GLU A 266 6.90 18.95 -8.62
N ALA A 267 5.86 18.71 -7.82
CA ALA A 267 4.89 17.64 -8.03
C ALA A 267 4.15 17.80 -9.37
N ASN A 268 3.65 19.00 -9.65
CA ASN A 268 2.95 19.28 -10.90
C ASN A 268 3.86 19.11 -12.12
N GLN A 269 5.13 19.49 -12.01
CA GLN A 269 6.11 19.29 -13.09
C GLN A 269 6.41 17.81 -13.32
N ALA A 270 6.58 17.02 -12.26
CA ALA A 270 6.82 15.59 -12.36
C ALA A 270 5.62 14.84 -12.96
N VAL A 271 4.40 15.18 -12.51
CA VAL A 271 3.15 14.62 -13.06
C VAL A 271 3.00 15.01 -14.54
N ALA A 272 3.23 16.27 -14.91
CA ALA A 272 3.15 16.70 -16.30
C ALA A 272 4.18 16.00 -17.21
N ALA A 273 5.40 15.76 -16.72
CA ALA A 273 6.40 15.00 -17.45
C ALA A 273 5.95 13.54 -17.68
N LEU A 274 5.30 12.93 -16.69
CA LEU A 274 4.76 11.58 -16.80
C LEU A 274 3.54 11.52 -17.74
N GLU A 275 2.65 12.52 -17.69
CA GLU A 275 1.55 12.67 -18.67
C GLU A 275 2.07 12.80 -20.11
N GLN A 276 3.17 13.54 -20.30
CA GLN A 276 3.85 13.65 -21.60
C GLN A 276 4.44 12.32 -22.06
N ARG A 277 5.07 11.55 -21.17
CA ARG A 277 5.60 10.20 -21.48
C ARG A 277 4.50 9.28 -22.01
N PHE A 278 3.36 9.23 -21.32
CA PHE A 278 2.23 8.37 -21.71
C PHE A 278 1.37 8.96 -22.83
N ASN A 279 1.58 10.24 -23.18
CA ASN A 279 0.72 11.00 -24.06
C ASN A 279 -0.77 10.90 -23.65
N ARG A 280 -1.03 10.94 -22.33
CA ARG A 280 -2.36 10.75 -21.76
C ARG A 280 -2.47 11.41 -20.38
N PRO A 281 -3.62 12.03 -20.02
CA PRO A 281 -3.82 12.59 -18.69
C PRO A 281 -3.83 11.52 -17.60
N LEU A 282 -3.19 11.78 -16.45
CA LEU A 282 -3.14 10.84 -15.32
C LEU A 282 -4.40 10.98 -14.45
N THR A 283 -5.53 10.50 -14.96
CA THR A 283 -6.84 10.64 -14.30
C THR A 283 -7.66 9.35 -14.32
N ALA A 284 -8.55 9.18 -13.34
CA ALA A 284 -9.50 8.07 -13.29
C ALA A 284 -10.34 7.93 -14.57
N GLN A 285 -10.80 9.05 -15.14
CA GLN A 285 -11.57 9.04 -16.38
C GLN A 285 -10.74 8.50 -17.55
N ALA A 286 -9.53 9.01 -17.75
CA ALA A 286 -8.65 8.57 -18.84
C ALA A 286 -8.23 7.09 -18.71
N LEU A 287 -8.14 6.58 -17.47
CA LEU A 287 -7.94 5.15 -17.19
C LEU A 287 -9.18 4.31 -17.54
N GLY A 288 -10.37 4.78 -17.20
CA GLY A 288 -11.63 4.13 -17.60
C GLY A 288 -11.80 4.09 -19.12
N GLU A 289 -11.50 5.19 -19.81
CA GLU A 289 -11.50 5.26 -21.28
C GLU A 289 -10.50 4.27 -21.90
N LEU A 290 -9.32 4.10 -21.27
CA LEU A 290 -8.34 3.08 -21.68
C LEU A 290 -8.87 1.66 -21.54
N TYR A 291 -9.52 1.37 -20.41
CA TYR A 291 -10.02 0.04 -20.08
C TYR A 291 -11.18 -0.40 -20.98
N TYR A 292 -12.19 0.48 -21.13
CA TYR A 292 -13.37 0.16 -21.94
C TYR A 292 -13.06 0.23 -23.43
N ASN A 293 -12.18 1.13 -23.87
CA ASN A 293 -11.77 1.27 -25.27
C ASN A 293 -12.96 1.30 -26.27
N GLY A 294 -14.07 1.93 -25.87
CA GLY A 294 -15.31 2.02 -26.65
C GLY A 294 -16.28 0.84 -26.52
N GLU A 295 -15.89 -0.26 -25.85
CA GLU A 295 -16.77 -1.37 -25.54
C GLU A 295 -17.73 -1.03 -24.39
N GLN A 296 -18.93 -1.59 -24.43
CA GLN A 296 -19.94 -1.41 -23.40
C GLN A 296 -19.87 -2.56 -22.37
N PRO A 297 -19.99 -2.27 -21.07
CA PRO A 297 -20.04 -3.30 -20.07
C PRO A 297 -21.34 -4.11 -20.15
N ASP A 298 -21.26 -5.39 -19.77
CA ASP A 298 -22.40 -6.30 -19.70
C ASP A 298 -22.52 -6.92 -18.30
N PRO A 299 -23.26 -6.28 -17.38
CA PRO A 299 -23.43 -6.80 -16.02
C PRO A 299 -24.12 -8.17 -15.97
N ASP A 300 -25.04 -8.44 -16.89
CA ASP A 300 -25.82 -9.68 -16.92
C ASP A 300 -24.92 -10.88 -17.27
N PHE A 301 -24.01 -10.70 -18.24
CA PHE A 301 -22.98 -11.68 -18.55
C PHE A 301 -22.19 -12.08 -17.30
N TRP A 302 -21.66 -11.08 -16.56
CA TRP A 302 -20.83 -11.34 -15.38
C TRP A 302 -21.62 -11.92 -14.20
N GLN A 303 -22.90 -11.58 -14.07
CA GLN A 303 -23.78 -12.18 -13.08
C GLN A 303 -24.08 -13.65 -13.38
N SER A 304 -24.26 -14.00 -14.66
CA SER A 304 -24.38 -15.41 -15.09
C SER A 304 -23.09 -16.19 -14.81
N ILE A 305 -21.92 -15.62 -15.11
CA ILE A 305 -20.62 -16.24 -14.80
C ILE A 305 -20.43 -16.45 -13.29
N LYS A 306 -20.81 -15.46 -12.47
CA LYS A 306 -20.76 -15.59 -11.01
C LYS A 306 -21.63 -16.77 -10.53
N THR A 307 -22.86 -16.86 -11.04
CA THR A 307 -23.80 -17.94 -10.71
C THR A 307 -23.25 -19.32 -11.12
N LEU A 308 -22.71 -19.43 -12.34
CA LEU A 308 -22.08 -20.67 -12.82
C LEU A 308 -20.88 -21.08 -11.95
N ARG A 309 -20.06 -20.12 -11.54
CA ARG A 309 -18.91 -20.36 -10.67
C ARG A 309 -19.33 -20.85 -9.27
N GLU A 310 -20.36 -20.27 -8.70
CA GLU A 310 -20.91 -20.66 -7.39
C GLU A 310 -21.55 -22.06 -7.44
N ASN A 311 -22.27 -22.38 -8.52
CA ASN A 311 -22.89 -23.69 -8.72
C ASN A 311 -21.86 -24.80 -8.97
N SER A 312 -20.78 -24.49 -9.67
CA SER A 312 -19.75 -25.45 -10.06
C SER A 312 -18.71 -25.73 -8.96
N LYS A 313 -19.16 -25.81 -7.67
CA LYS A 313 -18.41 -25.89 -6.39
C LYS A 313 -16.93 -26.31 -6.54
N PRO A 314 -15.97 -25.66 -5.83
CA PRO A 314 -14.56 -25.99 -5.92
C PRO A 314 -14.28 -27.48 -5.72
N LEU A 315 -13.13 -27.96 -6.20
CA LEU A 315 -12.64 -29.29 -5.85
C LEU A 315 -12.77 -29.48 -4.33
N PRO A 316 -13.27 -30.64 -3.85
CA PRO A 316 -13.28 -30.97 -2.42
C PRO A 316 -11.93 -30.63 -1.77
N SER A 317 -11.91 -30.28 -0.49
CA SER A 317 -10.67 -29.93 0.23
C SER A 317 -9.58 -31.01 0.04
N GLU A 318 -10.00 -32.28 -0.01
CA GLU A 318 -9.19 -33.47 -0.31
C GLU A 318 -8.44 -33.39 -1.63
N LEU A 319 -9.01 -32.75 -2.65
CA LEU A 319 -8.47 -32.59 -4.00
C LEU A 319 -7.94 -31.16 -4.26
N SER A 320 -7.94 -30.27 -3.26
CA SER A 320 -7.56 -28.86 -3.44
C SER A 320 -6.07 -28.68 -3.77
N ALA A 321 -5.21 -29.55 -3.21
CA ALA A 321 -3.78 -29.65 -3.55
C ALA A 321 -3.54 -30.08 -5.00
N LEU A 322 -4.55 -30.66 -5.66
CA LEU A 322 -4.48 -31.26 -6.99
C LEU A 322 -5.00 -30.34 -8.09
N SER A 323 -5.09 -29.04 -7.82
CA SER A 323 -5.59 -28.03 -8.76
C SER A 323 -4.74 -27.83 -10.03
N VAL A 324 -3.64 -28.58 -10.16
CA VAL A 324 -2.61 -28.39 -11.17
C VAL A 324 -2.63 -29.53 -12.21
N PRO A 325 -2.92 -29.24 -13.49
CA PRO A 325 -3.19 -30.26 -14.51
C PRO A 325 -1.96 -31.04 -14.99
N HIS A 326 -0.73 -30.65 -14.64
CA HIS A 326 0.50 -31.38 -14.98
C HIS A 326 0.95 -32.39 -13.92
N ILE A 327 0.25 -32.48 -12.78
CA ILE A 327 0.52 -33.47 -11.75
C ILE A 327 0.28 -34.89 -12.31
N GLU A 328 1.17 -35.83 -12.00
CA GLU A 328 0.93 -37.25 -12.23
C GLU A 328 -0.01 -37.80 -11.18
N PHE A 329 -1.11 -38.40 -11.63
CA PHE A 329 -2.16 -38.88 -10.75
C PHE A 329 -2.23 -40.40 -10.76
N PRO A 330 -2.37 -41.02 -9.56
CA PRO A 330 -2.80 -42.40 -9.48
C PRO A 330 -4.14 -42.61 -10.21
N PRO A 331 -4.41 -43.82 -10.73
CA PRO A 331 -5.66 -44.11 -11.45
C PRO A 331 -6.93 -43.77 -10.67
N GLU A 332 -6.89 -43.96 -9.35
CA GLU A 332 -8.00 -43.64 -8.44
C GLU A 332 -8.27 -42.14 -8.37
N ALA A 333 -7.25 -41.32 -8.15
CA ALA A 333 -7.36 -39.86 -8.16
C ALA A 333 -7.87 -39.36 -9.52
N MET A 334 -7.36 -39.90 -10.64
CA MET A 334 -7.86 -39.56 -11.97
C MET A 334 -9.33 -39.92 -12.17
N ARG A 335 -9.82 -41.02 -11.57
CA ARG A 335 -11.23 -41.40 -11.64
C ARG A 335 -12.09 -40.39 -10.88
N GLN A 336 -11.66 -39.95 -9.71
CA GLN A 336 -12.36 -38.91 -8.93
C GLN A 336 -12.44 -37.58 -9.69
N VAL A 337 -11.33 -37.15 -10.31
CA VAL A 337 -11.31 -35.94 -11.15
C VAL A 337 -12.28 -36.07 -12.34
N ARG A 338 -12.27 -37.21 -13.04
CA ARG A 338 -13.20 -37.47 -14.17
C ARG A 338 -14.66 -37.44 -13.73
N GLN A 339 -15.00 -38.14 -12.65
CA GLN A 339 -16.36 -38.16 -12.11
C GLN A 339 -16.80 -36.73 -11.79
N ARG A 340 -15.93 -35.94 -11.16
CA ARG A 340 -16.27 -34.57 -10.81
C ARG A 340 -16.56 -33.71 -12.03
N PHE A 341 -15.75 -33.79 -13.08
CA PHE A 341 -16.00 -33.06 -14.33
C PHE A 341 -17.31 -33.50 -15.01
N GLN A 342 -17.68 -34.78 -14.89
CA GLN A 342 -18.98 -35.27 -15.34
C GLN A 342 -20.14 -34.69 -14.51
N ASP A 343 -19.98 -34.60 -13.19
CA ASP A 343 -21.02 -34.06 -12.29
C ASP A 343 -21.36 -32.59 -12.55
N ILE A 344 -20.41 -31.83 -13.12
CA ILE A 344 -20.56 -30.39 -13.42
C ILE A 344 -20.56 -30.09 -14.93
N GLU A 345 -20.76 -31.11 -15.76
CA GLU A 345 -20.64 -31.00 -17.22
C GLU A 345 -21.59 -29.97 -17.83
N ALA A 346 -22.81 -29.86 -17.28
CA ALA A 346 -23.81 -28.92 -17.75
C ALA A 346 -23.38 -27.46 -17.51
N GLU A 347 -22.91 -27.16 -16.30
CA GLU A 347 -22.40 -25.83 -15.94
C GLU A 347 -21.13 -25.49 -16.72
N LEU A 348 -20.21 -26.47 -16.86
CA LEU A 348 -18.98 -26.28 -17.65
C LEU A 348 -19.30 -26.00 -19.11
N SER A 349 -20.23 -26.73 -19.72
CA SER A 349 -20.63 -26.53 -21.12
C SER A 349 -21.22 -25.14 -21.35
N GLN A 350 -22.06 -24.64 -20.43
CA GLN A 350 -22.57 -23.27 -20.50
C GLN A 350 -21.44 -22.25 -20.36
N TRP A 351 -20.52 -22.47 -19.43
CA TRP A 351 -19.37 -21.59 -19.23
C TRP A 351 -18.47 -21.53 -20.48
N GLU A 352 -18.20 -22.68 -21.08
CA GLU A 352 -17.43 -22.80 -22.33
C GLU A 352 -18.14 -22.12 -23.50
N GLN A 353 -19.47 -22.22 -23.60
CA GLN A 353 -20.25 -21.53 -24.61
C GLN A 353 -20.12 -20.01 -24.46
N MET A 354 -20.25 -19.48 -23.25
CA MET A 354 -20.10 -18.03 -22.99
C MET A 354 -18.69 -17.53 -23.34
N PHE A 355 -17.66 -18.29 -23.01
CA PHE A 355 -16.25 -17.93 -23.26
C PHE A 355 -15.79 -18.24 -24.69
N SER A 356 -16.63 -18.88 -25.52
CA SER A 356 -16.34 -19.11 -26.94
C SER A 356 -16.60 -17.88 -27.82
N GLY A 357 -17.47 -16.96 -27.36
CA GLY A 357 -17.82 -15.73 -28.06
C GLY A 357 -16.98 -14.53 -27.61
N SER A 358 -17.50 -13.33 -27.90
CA SER A 358 -16.93 -12.09 -27.37
C SER A 358 -17.18 -11.99 -25.86
N ILE A 359 -16.13 -11.71 -25.08
CA ILE A 359 -16.22 -11.55 -23.63
C ILE A 359 -16.25 -10.04 -23.31
N PRO A 360 -17.41 -9.49 -22.89
CA PRO A 360 -17.58 -8.06 -22.64
C PRO A 360 -16.88 -7.61 -21.35
N PRO A 361 -16.48 -6.34 -21.23
CA PRO A 361 -15.92 -5.82 -19.99
C PRO A 361 -16.96 -5.82 -18.85
N PRO A 362 -16.55 -6.01 -17.59
CA PRO A 362 -17.41 -5.77 -16.43
C PRO A 362 -17.66 -4.28 -16.21
N ALA A 363 -18.77 -3.96 -15.55
CA ALA A 363 -19.06 -2.60 -15.11
C ALA A 363 -18.17 -2.22 -13.90
N LEU A 364 -17.06 -1.54 -14.19
CA LEU A 364 -16.11 -0.99 -13.22
C LEU A 364 -16.34 0.51 -12.99
N SER A 365 -16.19 0.94 -11.74
CA SER A 365 -16.42 2.33 -11.31
C SER A 365 -15.11 3.13 -11.23
N TYR A 366 -14.67 3.68 -12.36
CA TYR A 366 -13.51 4.57 -12.41
C TYR A 366 -13.86 5.99 -11.94
N LYS A 367 -13.73 6.22 -10.62
CA LYS A 367 -14.01 7.52 -9.98
C LYS A 367 -12.75 8.07 -9.34
N ARG A 368 -12.60 9.40 -9.39
CA ARG A 368 -11.50 10.13 -8.73
C ARG A 368 -11.57 9.89 -7.22
N GLY A 369 -10.43 9.60 -6.60
CA GLY A 369 -10.28 9.28 -5.18
C GLY A 369 -10.77 7.89 -4.77
N HIS A 370 -11.05 6.99 -5.73
CA HIS A 370 -11.63 5.67 -5.48
C HIS A 370 -10.89 4.54 -6.19
N LEU A 371 -9.79 4.82 -6.87
CA LEU A 371 -9.16 3.80 -7.71
C LEU A 371 -8.49 2.69 -6.90
N LEU A 372 -7.99 2.96 -5.70
CA LEU A 372 -7.40 1.91 -4.84
C LEU A 372 -8.41 0.87 -4.33
N THR A 373 -9.67 1.27 -4.18
CA THR A 373 -10.74 0.36 -3.72
C THR A 373 -11.49 -0.28 -4.88
N LEU A 374 -10.98 -0.13 -6.12
CA LEU A 374 -11.57 -0.69 -7.31
C LEU A 374 -11.57 -2.23 -7.23
N LEU A 375 -12.77 -2.80 -7.20
CA LEU A 375 -12.94 -4.25 -7.21
C LEU A 375 -12.82 -4.79 -8.64
N LEU A 376 -12.10 -5.90 -8.80
CA LEU A 376 -11.87 -6.58 -10.09
C LEU A 376 -12.48 -8.00 -10.07
N PRO A 377 -13.82 -8.13 -9.97
CA PRO A 377 -14.49 -9.40 -9.69
C PRO A 377 -14.39 -10.43 -10.81
N HIS A 378 -14.11 -10.00 -12.05
CA HIS A 378 -14.00 -10.83 -13.26
C HIS A 378 -12.71 -11.64 -13.33
N LEU A 379 -11.63 -11.19 -12.68
CA LEU A 379 -10.32 -11.83 -12.76
C LEU A 379 -10.33 -13.26 -12.19
N GLY A 380 -11.03 -13.47 -11.08
CA GLY A 380 -11.18 -14.79 -10.45
C GLY A 380 -11.83 -15.82 -11.38
N PRO A 381 -13.05 -15.54 -11.89
CA PRO A 381 -13.72 -16.40 -12.87
C PRO A 381 -12.89 -16.72 -14.11
N ILE A 382 -12.22 -15.74 -14.74
CA ILE A 382 -11.41 -16.01 -15.96
C ILE A 382 -10.23 -16.94 -15.64
N ARG A 383 -9.57 -16.76 -14.49
CA ARG A 383 -8.49 -17.63 -14.03
C ARG A 383 -8.98 -19.06 -13.77
N ASP A 384 -10.14 -19.20 -13.13
CA ASP A 384 -10.74 -20.51 -12.84
C ASP A 384 -11.16 -21.23 -14.12
N PHE A 385 -11.72 -20.50 -15.09
CA PHE A 385 -12.01 -21.01 -16.42
C PHE A 385 -10.76 -21.54 -17.12
N ASN A 386 -9.66 -20.79 -17.12
CA ASN A 386 -8.40 -21.22 -17.73
C ASN A 386 -7.86 -22.51 -17.11
N ARG A 387 -7.94 -22.66 -15.78
CA ARG A 387 -7.54 -23.89 -15.09
C ARG A 387 -8.42 -25.09 -15.49
N ARG A 388 -9.74 -24.90 -15.55
CA ARG A 388 -10.69 -25.94 -15.96
C ARG A 388 -10.52 -26.33 -17.43
N SER A 389 -10.23 -25.37 -18.30
CA SER A 389 -9.96 -25.63 -19.72
C SER A 389 -8.66 -26.41 -19.92
N CYS A 390 -7.63 -26.17 -19.12
CA CYS A 390 -6.41 -27.00 -19.15
C CYS A 390 -6.71 -28.46 -18.77
N TRP A 391 -7.60 -28.69 -17.80
CA TRP A 391 -8.12 -30.02 -17.49
C TRP A 391 -8.90 -30.64 -18.64
N ARG A 392 -9.72 -29.86 -19.35
CA ARG A 392 -10.43 -30.33 -20.57
C ARG A 392 -9.46 -30.83 -21.63
N VAL A 393 -8.38 -30.08 -21.89
CA VAL A 393 -7.31 -30.50 -22.82
C VAL A 393 -6.76 -31.86 -22.41
N ARG A 394 -6.35 -32.02 -21.15
CA ARG A 394 -5.80 -33.28 -20.64
C ARG A 394 -6.77 -34.44 -20.77
N LEU A 395 -8.04 -34.26 -20.37
CA LEU A 395 -9.05 -35.31 -20.41
C LEU A 395 -9.40 -35.73 -21.85
N ALA A 396 -9.49 -34.77 -22.78
CA ALA A 396 -9.74 -35.03 -24.19
C ALA A 396 -8.57 -35.79 -24.84
N LEU A 397 -7.32 -35.41 -24.55
CA LEU A 397 -6.14 -36.13 -25.01
C LEU A 397 -6.10 -37.57 -24.49
N LYS A 398 -6.44 -37.81 -23.22
CA LYS A 398 -6.58 -39.18 -22.67
C LYS A 398 -7.65 -40.01 -23.36
N ALA A 399 -8.70 -39.37 -23.88
CA ALA A 399 -9.77 -40.03 -24.63
C ALA A 399 -9.42 -40.21 -26.13
N GLY A 400 -8.27 -39.70 -26.59
CA GLY A 400 -7.88 -39.69 -28.00
C GLY A 400 -8.60 -38.63 -28.84
N ASP A 401 -9.34 -37.71 -28.21
CA ASP A 401 -10.07 -36.63 -28.90
C ASP A 401 -9.22 -35.36 -29.00
N VAL A 402 -8.38 -35.33 -30.03
CA VAL A 402 -7.45 -34.23 -30.30
C VAL A 402 -8.18 -32.95 -30.68
N ASN A 403 -9.32 -33.07 -31.36
CA ASN A 403 -10.10 -31.91 -31.79
C ASN A 403 -10.76 -31.20 -30.61
N ALA A 404 -11.33 -31.96 -29.66
CA ALA A 404 -11.85 -31.39 -28.42
C ALA A 404 -10.73 -30.75 -27.57
N ALA A 405 -9.55 -31.37 -27.52
CA ALA A 405 -8.39 -30.82 -26.84
C ALA A 405 -7.95 -29.49 -27.48
N LEU A 406 -7.84 -29.43 -28.81
CA LEU A 406 -7.49 -28.21 -29.52
C LEU A 406 -8.54 -27.11 -29.27
N ALA A 407 -9.83 -27.44 -29.40
CA ALA A 407 -10.91 -26.47 -29.19
C ALA A 407 -10.92 -25.89 -27.75
N ALA A 408 -10.60 -26.70 -26.73
CA ALA A 408 -10.45 -26.21 -25.36
C ALA A 408 -9.24 -25.27 -25.22
N CYS A 409 -8.12 -25.59 -25.87
CA CYS A 409 -6.93 -24.74 -25.91
C CYS A 409 -7.20 -23.41 -26.62
N GLU A 410 -8.03 -23.41 -27.67
CA GLU A 410 -8.44 -22.18 -28.37
C GLU A 410 -9.36 -21.30 -27.53
N ARG A 411 -10.27 -21.90 -26.75
CA ARG A 411 -11.09 -21.18 -25.78
C ARG A 411 -10.25 -20.52 -24.69
N GLN A 412 -9.17 -21.16 -24.22
CA GLN A 412 -8.20 -20.51 -23.30
C GLN A 412 -7.58 -19.27 -23.95
N ALA A 413 -7.11 -19.39 -25.19
CA ALA A 413 -6.53 -18.25 -25.90
C ALA A 413 -7.54 -17.10 -26.05
N ASN A 414 -8.81 -17.40 -26.35
CA ASN A 414 -9.87 -16.39 -26.41
C ASN A 414 -10.10 -15.70 -25.05
N ALA A 415 -10.19 -16.48 -23.97
CA ALA A 415 -10.31 -15.96 -22.61
C ALA A 415 -9.13 -15.06 -22.22
N ASN A 416 -7.92 -15.44 -22.62
CA ASN A 416 -6.71 -14.66 -22.38
C ASN A 416 -6.70 -13.37 -23.21
N ASN A 417 -7.21 -13.40 -24.44
CA ASN A 417 -7.35 -12.20 -25.26
C ASN A 417 -8.32 -11.19 -24.64
N ALA A 418 -9.38 -11.65 -23.96
CA ALA A 418 -10.27 -10.75 -23.24
C ALA A 418 -9.56 -9.99 -22.11
N LEU A 419 -8.54 -10.60 -21.48
CA LEU A 419 -7.71 -9.94 -20.47
C LEU A 419 -6.69 -8.96 -21.06
N LEU A 420 -6.49 -8.92 -22.39
CA LEU A 420 -5.63 -7.92 -23.02
C LEU A 420 -6.18 -6.50 -22.88
N ARG A 421 -7.42 -6.30 -22.41
CA ARG A 421 -7.98 -4.98 -22.05
C ARG A 421 -7.51 -4.51 -20.66
N GLU A 422 -7.09 -5.42 -19.79
CA GLU A 422 -6.76 -5.11 -18.40
C GLU A 422 -5.68 -4.03 -18.32
N THR A 423 -5.87 -3.11 -17.38
CA THR A 423 -4.98 -1.99 -17.16
C THR A 423 -4.15 -2.14 -15.90
N THR A 424 -4.68 -2.76 -14.84
CA THR A 424 -4.01 -2.86 -13.54
C THR A 424 -2.89 -3.90 -13.53
N LEU A 425 -1.87 -3.74 -12.67
CA LEU A 425 -0.83 -4.76 -12.51
C LEU A 425 -1.43 -6.12 -12.13
N ILE A 426 -2.43 -6.15 -11.25
CA ILE A 426 -3.12 -7.39 -10.85
C ILE A 426 -3.78 -8.06 -12.06
N GLY A 427 -4.53 -7.31 -12.88
CA GLY A 427 -5.16 -7.83 -14.09
C GLY A 427 -4.13 -8.39 -15.09
N THR A 428 -3.04 -7.66 -15.30
CA THR A 428 -1.93 -8.06 -16.17
C THR A 428 -1.19 -9.30 -15.65
N GLN A 429 -1.05 -9.46 -14.34
CA GLN A 429 -0.52 -10.69 -13.73
C GLN A 429 -1.48 -11.88 -13.92
N VAL A 430 -2.80 -11.66 -13.85
CA VAL A 430 -3.78 -12.71 -14.13
C VAL A 430 -3.70 -13.13 -15.61
N TRP A 431 -3.58 -12.17 -16.54
CA TRP A 431 -3.32 -12.47 -17.95
C TRP A 431 -2.06 -13.32 -18.15
N ARG A 432 -0.95 -12.95 -17.49
CA ARG A 432 0.31 -13.68 -17.53
C ARG A 432 0.12 -15.13 -17.10
N VAL A 433 -0.49 -15.34 -15.93
CA VAL A 433 -0.75 -16.69 -15.38
C VAL A 433 -1.68 -17.50 -16.29
N CYS A 434 -2.73 -16.89 -16.85
CA CYS A 434 -3.62 -17.60 -17.77
C CYS A 434 -2.92 -17.94 -19.10
N THR A 435 -1.97 -17.12 -19.54
CA THR A 435 -1.13 -17.41 -20.71
C THR A 435 -0.15 -18.54 -20.42
N GLU A 436 0.43 -18.62 -19.21
CA GLU A 436 1.24 -19.78 -18.79
C GLU A 436 0.41 -21.07 -18.80
N LEU A 437 -0.84 -21.05 -18.31
CA LEU A 437 -1.75 -22.21 -18.37
C LEU A 437 -2.12 -22.61 -19.81
N TRP A 438 -2.19 -21.64 -20.72
CA TRP A 438 -2.39 -21.92 -22.14
C TRP A 438 -1.13 -22.55 -22.76
N LEU A 439 0.06 -22.11 -22.38
CA LEU A 439 1.32 -22.73 -22.81
C LEU A 439 1.47 -24.16 -22.28
N ASP A 440 1.05 -24.44 -21.05
CA ASP A 440 0.96 -25.81 -20.52
C ASP A 440 0.06 -26.69 -21.38
N SER A 441 -1.11 -26.18 -21.81
CA SER A 441 -2.02 -26.90 -22.72
C SER A 441 -1.40 -27.16 -24.09
N LEU A 442 -0.66 -26.20 -24.63
CA LEU A 442 0.07 -26.37 -25.90
C LEU A 442 1.17 -27.42 -25.78
N GLU A 443 1.90 -27.45 -24.67
CA GLU A 443 2.91 -28.46 -24.38
C GLU A 443 2.28 -29.87 -24.41
N MET A 444 1.14 -30.07 -23.73
CA MET A 444 0.40 -31.34 -23.78
C MET A 444 -0.06 -31.72 -25.20
N LEU A 445 -0.53 -30.75 -25.99
CA LEU A 445 -0.93 -30.99 -27.38
C LEU A 445 0.26 -31.40 -28.26
N LEU A 446 1.43 -30.76 -28.10
CA LEU A 446 2.65 -31.12 -28.80
C LEU A 446 3.15 -32.51 -28.39
N GLU A 447 3.13 -32.82 -27.08
CA GLU A 447 3.49 -34.14 -26.55
C GLU A 447 2.61 -35.26 -27.09
N SER A 448 1.32 -35.00 -27.37
CA SER A 448 0.41 -35.98 -27.95
C SER A 448 0.80 -36.41 -29.36
N ARG A 449 1.61 -35.60 -30.07
CA ARG A 449 2.01 -35.77 -31.48
C ARG A 449 0.85 -35.91 -32.47
N ALA A 450 -0.36 -35.51 -32.07
CA ALA A 450 -1.56 -35.79 -32.84
C ALA A 450 -2.04 -34.59 -33.67
N LEU A 451 -1.38 -33.44 -33.58
CA LEU A 451 -1.68 -32.25 -34.39
C LEU A 451 -1.31 -32.45 -35.87
N SER A 452 -2.17 -32.01 -36.77
CA SER A 452 -1.85 -31.93 -38.21
C SER A 452 -0.79 -30.86 -38.50
N ASP A 453 -0.16 -30.93 -39.67
CA ASP A 453 0.82 -29.90 -40.08
C ASP A 453 0.20 -28.51 -40.17
N GLU A 454 -1.06 -28.41 -40.64
CA GLU A 454 -1.80 -27.16 -40.70
C GLU A 454 -2.04 -26.58 -39.31
N GLN A 455 -2.48 -27.41 -38.36
CA GLN A 455 -2.69 -27.01 -36.96
C GLN A 455 -1.39 -26.58 -36.30
N LEU A 456 -0.30 -27.33 -36.50
CA LEU A 456 1.02 -27.00 -35.96
C LEU A 456 1.56 -25.67 -36.52
N ASN A 457 1.40 -25.44 -37.84
CA ASN A 457 1.83 -24.21 -38.50
C ASN A 457 1.03 -22.98 -38.04
N ALA A 458 -0.23 -23.16 -37.63
CA ALA A 458 -1.07 -22.08 -37.11
C ALA A 458 -0.66 -21.60 -35.70
N LEU A 459 0.08 -22.40 -34.92
CA LEU A 459 0.47 -22.05 -33.55
C LEU A 459 1.58 -20.99 -33.48
N THR A 460 2.58 -21.05 -34.36
CA THR A 460 3.72 -20.12 -34.33
C THR A 460 3.31 -18.65 -34.51
N PRO A 461 2.45 -18.28 -35.49
CA PRO A 461 1.96 -16.90 -35.59
C PRO A 461 1.18 -16.43 -34.36
N ARG A 462 0.43 -17.33 -33.70
CA ARG A 462 -0.31 -17.00 -32.46
C ARG A 462 0.65 -16.69 -31.32
N LEU A 463 1.66 -17.54 -31.09
CA LEU A 463 2.70 -17.29 -30.08
C LEU A 463 3.41 -15.95 -30.29
N LYS A 464 3.80 -15.64 -31.54
CA LYS A 464 4.42 -14.35 -31.89
C LYS A 464 3.48 -13.16 -31.66
N THR A 465 2.19 -13.35 -31.92
CA THR A 465 1.18 -12.30 -31.67
C THR A 465 1.02 -12.05 -30.18
N THR A 466 0.97 -13.10 -29.36
CA THR A 466 0.91 -13.00 -27.89
C THR A 466 2.17 -12.38 -27.31
N GLU A 467 3.35 -12.75 -27.81
CA GLU A 467 4.64 -12.16 -27.40
C GLU A 467 4.65 -10.63 -27.61
N LYS A 468 4.14 -10.16 -28.75
CA LYS A 468 4.01 -8.72 -29.04
C LYS A 468 3.09 -7.98 -28.07
N GLN A 469 2.17 -8.67 -27.39
CA GLN A 469 1.30 -8.04 -26.39
C GLN A 469 2.01 -7.83 -25.05
N VAL A 470 3.07 -8.58 -24.73
CA VAL A 470 3.78 -8.47 -23.45
C VAL A 470 4.20 -7.03 -23.14
N PRO A 471 4.95 -6.30 -24.01
CA PRO A 471 5.35 -4.92 -23.71
C PRO A 471 4.15 -3.96 -23.66
N VAL A 472 3.09 -4.19 -24.44
CA VAL A 472 1.88 -3.34 -24.44
C VAL A 472 1.13 -3.47 -23.11
N MET A 473 0.98 -4.70 -22.64
CA MET A 473 0.39 -5.04 -21.34
C MET A 473 1.21 -4.46 -20.19
N HIS A 474 2.55 -4.49 -20.34
CA HIS A 474 3.48 -3.91 -19.38
C HIS A 474 3.32 -2.39 -19.27
N GLU A 475 3.39 -1.67 -20.39
CA GLU A 475 3.27 -0.20 -20.43
C GLU A 475 1.92 0.27 -19.87
N ARG A 476 0.85 -0.46 -20.19
CA ARG A 476 -0.49 -0.17 -19.68
C ARG A 476 -0.59 -0.33 -18.17
N ALA A 477 0.06 -1.36 -17.62
CA ALA A 477 0.17 -1.57 -16.18
C ALA A 477 0.93 -0.43 -15.50
N ILE A 478 2.08 -0.02 -16.03
CA ILE A 478 2.85 1.11 -15.48
C ILE A 478 1.99 2.39 -15.46
N TYR A 479 1.26 2.67 -16.54
CA TYR A 479 0.31 3.79 -16.60
C TYR A 479 -0.78 3.67 -15.52
N SER A 480 -1.45 2.52 -15.41
CA SER A 480 -2.53 2.33 -14.45
C SER A 480 -2.07 2.47 -13.01
N GLU A 481 -0.94 1.83 -12.65
CA GLU A 481 -0.37 1.93 -11.30
C GLU A 481 -0.01 3.39 -10.98
N ALA A 482 0.57 4.13 -11.93
CA ALA A 482 0.84 5.55 -11.74
C ALA A 482 -0.44 6.37 -11.48
N VAL A 483 -1.52 6.11 -12.23
CA VAL A 483 -2.81 6.79 -12.02
C VAL A 483 -3.41 6.44 -10.65
N MET A 484 -3.41 5.15 -10.28
CA MET A 484 -3.96 4.67 -9.01
C MET A 484 -3.20 5.26 -7.81
N GLU A 485 -1.87 5.25 -7.86
CA GLU A 485 -1.00 5.77 -6.80
C GLU A 485 -1.04 7.30 -6.70
N LEU A 486 -1.28 8.02 -7.80
CA LEU A 486 -1.50 9.47 -7.75
C LEU A 486 -2.91 9.84 -7.27
N ASP A 487 -3.90 8.98 -7.53
CA ASP A 487 -5.29 9.14 -7.07
C ASP A 487 -5.43 8.99 -5.54
N LEU A 488 -4.46 8.35 -4.86
CA LEU A 488 -4.35 8.37 -3.39
C LEU A 488 -4.39 9.79 -2.81
N PHE A 489 -3.65 10.73 -3.42
CA PHE A 489 -3.64 12.12 -2.95
C PHE A 489 -5.01 12.79 -3.14
N GLU A 490 -5.79 12.32 -4.12
CA GLU A 490 -7.16 12.76 -4.36
C GLU A 490 -8.15 12.10 -3.39
N MET A 491 -7.95 10.82 -3.04
CA MET A 491 -8.71 10.14 -1.98
C MET A 491 -8.61 10.92 -0.66
N PHE A 492 -7.41 11.33 -0.25
CA PHE A 492 -7.20 12.19 0.93
C PHE A 492 -7.73 13.63 0.76
N ALA A 493 -7.88 14.10 -0.47
CA ALA A 493 -8.37 15.44 -0.76
C ALA A 493 -9.90 15.53 -0.90
N ILE A 494 -10.58 14.44 -1.27
CA ILE A 494 -11.99 14.46 -1.69
C ILE A 494 -12.89 13.73 -0.70
N THR A 495 -12.50 12.55 -0.18
CA THR A 495 -13.03 11.76 0.97
C THR A 495 -14.56 11.69 1.19
N ARG A 496 -15.38 12.17 0.26
CA ARG A 496 -16.82 12.41 0.45
C ARG A 496 -17.71 11.51 -0.43
N GLU A 497 -17.12 10.53 -1.10
CA GLU A 497 -17.81 9.80 -2.19
C GLU A 497 -17.51 8.30 -2.20
N THR A 498 -16.94 7.73 -1.12
CA THR A 498 -16.57 6.30 -1.06
C THR A 498 -17.77 5.38 -0.87
N GLY A 499 -18.95 5.93 -0.58
CA GLY A 499 -20.13 5.15 -0.19
C GLY A 499 -20.02 4.53 1.20
N ASN A 500 -18.90 4.74 1.90
CA ASN A 500 -18.69 4.36 3.29
C ASN A 500 -19.00 5.58 4.18
N GLU A 501 -20.05 5.49 4.99
CA GLU A 501 -20.51 6.57 5.88
C GLU A 501 -19.44 7.07 6.86
N GLU A 502 -18.44 6.24 7.17
CA GLU A 502 -17.31 6.58 8.04
C GLU A 502 -16.36 7.63 7.42
N PHE A 503 -16.19 7.64 6.10
CA PHE A 503 -15.32 8.61 5.40
C PHE A 503 -15.98 9.97 5.20
N ASP A 504 -17.30 10.00 5.05
CA ASP A 504 -18.09 11.22 4.89
C ASP A 504 -18.00 12.17 6.09
N ASN A 505 -17.57 11.66 7.24
CA ASN A 505 -17.35 12.45 8.43
C ASN A 505 -15.97 13.13 8.45
N SER A 506 -15.01 12.76 7.59
CA SER A 506 -13.60 13.16 7.72
C SER A 506 -13.25 14.52 7.10
N ALA A 507 -12.30 15.24 7.71
CA ALA A 507 -11.78 16.51 7.22
C ALA A 507 -10.81 16.33 6.04
N ARG A 508 -10.95 17.16 4.99
CA ARG A 508 -10.12 17.05 3.77
C ARG A 508 -8.69 17.50 4.04
N TRP A 509 -7.71 16.66 3.71
CA TRP A 509 -6.29 16.97 3.93
C TRP A 509 -5.86 18.30 3.29
N ARG A 510 -6.40 18.60 2.10
CA ARG A 510 -6.10 19.81 1.33
C ARG A 510 -6.37 21.10 2.09
N ASP A 511 -7.37 21.12 2.93
CA ASP A 511 -7.78 22.33 3.64
C ASP A 511 -6.91 22.56 4.90
N PHE A 512 -6.16 21.54 5.36
CA PHE A 512 -5.14 21.67 6.41
C PHE A 512 -3.83 22.31 5.92
N ARG A 513 -3.66 22.48 4.60
CA ARG A 513 -2.39 22.93 4.00
C ARG A 513 -1.83 24.25 4.55
N TYR A 514 -2.71 25.13 5.01
CA TYR A 514 -2.31 26.41 5.59
C TYR A 514 -2.05 26.31 7.10
N PHE A 515 -2.60 25.32 7.78
CA PHE A 515 -2.37 25.13 9.21
C PHE A 515 -1.05 24.39 9.45
N VAL A 516 -0.75 23.39 8.62
CA VAL A 516 0.45 22.54 8.76
C VAL A 516 1.20 22.45 7.41
N PRO A 517 1.83 23.55 6.95
CA PRO A 517 2.48 23.59 5.64
C PRO A 517 3.61 22.56 5.48
N GLN A 518 4.30 22.19 6.56
CA GLN A 518 5.35 21.16 6.52
C GLN A 518 4.83 19.77 6.10
N LEU A 519 3.60 19.41 6.50
CA LEU A 519 2.96 18.14 6.09
C LEU A 519 2.47 18.21 4.64
N TRP A 520 1.99 19.37 4.21
CA TRP A 520 1.61 19.58 2.82
C TRP A 520 2.80 19.52 1.87
N TRP A 521 3.93 20.12 2.27
CA TRP A 521 5.19 20.00 1.54
C TRP A 521 5.64 18.55 1.43
N TYR A 522 5.60 17.79 2.54
CA TYR A 522 5.91 16.37 2.56
C TYR A 522 5.06 15.59 1.54
N ALA A 523 3.73 15.75 1.58
CA ALA A 523 2.82 15.07 0.65
C ALA A 523 3.09 15.45 -0.81
N ALA A 524 3.43 16.71 -1.09
CA ALA A 524 3.77 17.15 -2.43
C ALA A 524 5.09 16.52 -2.93
N LEU A 525 6.11 16.41 -2.07
CA LEU A 525 7.34 15.69 -2.40
C LEU A 525 7.10 14.21 -2.66
N ASP A 526 6.23 13.58 -1.86
CA ASP A 526 5.83 12.18 -2.04
C ASP A 526 5.14 11.98 -3.41
N LYS A 527 4.19 12.86 -3.75
CA LYS A 527 3.54 12.87 -5.07
C LYS A 527 4.53 13.03 -6.22
N ALA A 528 5.50 13.93 -6.08
CA ALA A 528 6.57 14.12 -7.07
C ALA A 528 7.46 12.88 -7.21
N ASN A 529 7.76 12.21 -6.09
CA ASN A 529 8.57 11.01 -6.06
C ASN A 529 7.87 9.84 -6.75
N ILE A 530 6.60 9.59 -6.43
CA ILE A 530 5.77 8.58 -7.11
C ILE A 530 5.78 8.79 -8.62
N ALA A 531 5.50 10.01 -9.09
CA ALA A 531 5.50 10.31 -10.52
C ALA A 531 6.86 10.02 -11.19
N ARG A 532 7.99 10.26 -10.51
CA ARG A 532 9.33 9.95 -11.04
C ARG A 532 9.62 8.45 -11.05
N THR A 533 9.19 7.70 -10.05
CA THR A 533 9.38 6.25 -9.99
C THR A 533 8.74 5.54 -11.18
N PHE A 534 7.62 6.06 -11.70
CA PHE A 534 6.94 5.55 -12.89
C PHE A 534 7.51 6.07 -14.23
N MET A 535 8.59 6.86 -14.21
CA MET A 535 9.33 7.27 -15.43
C MET A 535 10.29 6.17 -15.91
N VAL A 536 9.78 4.96 -16.06
CA VAL A 536 10.52 3.77 -16.52
C VAL A 536 9.77 3.10 -17.67
N SER A 537 10.49 2.47 -18.59
CA SER A 537 9.89 1.69 -19.67
C SER A 537 9.41 0.32 -19.23
N ASP A 538 10.02 -0.22 -18.18
CA ASP A 538 9.81 -1.59 -17.72
C ASP A 538 9.78 -1.63 -16.19
N PHE A 539 8.89 -2.44 -15.60
CA PHE A 539 8.85 -2.57 -14.14
C PHE A 539 10.18 -3.07 -13.55
N SER A 540 10.99 -3.84 -14.29
CA SER A 540 12.31 -4.31 -13.85
C SER A 540 13.33 -3.17 -13.68
N GLU A 541 13.11 -2.03 -14.34
CA GLU A 541 13.91 -0.81 -14.20
C GLU A 541 13.49 0.05 -13.00
N MET A 542 12.38 -0.29 -12.32
CA MET A 542 11.96 0.46 -11.15
C MET A 542 13.01 0.35 -10.04
N PRO A 543 13.33 1.47 -9.36
CA PRO A 543 14.28 1.47 -8.27
C PRO A 543 13.80 0.53 -7.16
N GLU A 544 14.73 -0.21 -6.56
CA GLU A 544 14.39 -0.99 -5.37
C GLU A 544 13.98 -0.04 -4.24
N ARG A 545 13.16 -0.53 -3.32
CA ARG A 545 12.70 0.27 -2.17
C ARG A 545 13.85 0.91 -1.38
N LYS A 546 15.01 0.24 -1.32
CA LYS A 546 16.22 0.73 -0.66
C LYS A 546 16.87 1.93 -1.38
N ASP A 547 16.66 2.04 -2.69
CA ASP A 547 17.26 3.04 -3.57
C ASP A 547 16.37 4.29 -3.72
N ILE A 548 15.13 4.24 -3.21
CA ILE A 548 14.26 5.41 -3.08
C ILE A 548 14.88 6.34 -2.03
N GLY A 549 15.75 7.25 -2.46
CA GLY A 549 16.64 8.03 -1.58
C GLY A 549 15.97 9.01 -0.60
N ARG A 550 14.63 9.04 -0.49
CA ARG A 550 13.90 9.87 0.47
C ARG A 550 12.89 9.03 1.26
N PRO A 551 12.84 9.17 2.60
CA PRO A 551 11.94 8.40 3.46
C PRO A 551 10.51 8.97 3.42
N LEU A 552 9.85 8.80 2.27
CA LEU A 552 8.51 9.30 1.94
C LEU A 552 7.48 8.17 2.10
N LEU A 553 6.27 8.48 2.59
CA LEU A 553 5.38 7.47 3.17
C LEU A 553 4.72 6.63 2.07
N LEU A 554 4.00 7.29 1.17
CA LEU A 554 3.18 6.66 0.15
C LEU A 554 4.06 6.03 -0.93
N SER A 555 5.12 6.72 -1.37
CA SER A 555 6.09 6.12 -2.31
C SER A 555 6.82 4.90 -1.74
N SER A 556 6.86 4.72 -0.42
CA SER A 556 7.39 3.49 0.19
C SER A 556 6.39 2.35 0.28
N MET A 557 5.10 2.63 0.11
CA MET A 557 4.04 1.64 0.04
C MET A 557 3.90 1.06 -1.38
N LEU A 558 4.59 1.63 -2.37
CA LEU A 558 4.67 1.08 -3.71
C LEU A 558 5.12 -0.38 -3.63
N LEU A 559 4.36 -1.26 -4.28
CA LEU A 559 4.72 -2.66 -4.43
C LEU A 559 6.12 -2.77 -5.08
N PRO A 560 6.93 -3.76 -4.70
CA PRO A 560 8.22 -4.02 -5.35
C PRO A 560 7.98 -4.55 -6.78
N SER A 561 7.66 -3.65 -7.70
CA SER A 561 7.26 -3.97 -9.07
C SER A 561 8.42 -4.55 -9.90
N ASN A 562 9.67 -4.39 -9.49
CA ASN A 562 10.83 -5.02 -10.15
C ASN A 562 10.68 -6.54 -10.29
N ALA A 563 10.14 -7.22 -9.26
CA ALA A 563 9.85 -8.64 -9.28
C ALA A 563 8.72 -8.99 -10.27
N ALA A 564 7.78 -8.06 -10.49
CA ALA A 564 6.75 -8.22 -11.50
C ALA A 564 7.32 -8.10 -12.92
N GLY A 565 8.26 -7.18 -13.17
CA GLY A 565 8.96 -7.06 -14.46
C GLY A 565 9.70 -8.34 -14.86
N LYS A 566 10.47 -8.92 -13.92
CA LYS A 566 11.15 -10.22 -14.12
C LYS A 566 10.20 -11.35 -14.53
N LYS A 567 8.97 -11.36 -14.00
CA LYS A 567 7.94 -12.35 -14.38
C LYS A 567 7.44 -12.17 -15.81
N PHE A 568 7.41 -10.95 -16.36
CA PHE A 568 7.05 -10.72 -17.76
C PHE A 568 8.16 -11.18 -18.72
N HIS A 569 9.43 -10.94 -18.38
CA HIS A 569 10.55 -11.52 -19.11
C HIS A 569 10.47 -13.05 -19.14
N GLY A 570 10.08 -13.66 -18.02
CA GLY A 570 9.84 -15.10 -17.96
C GLY A 570 8.74 -15.60 -18.90
N LEU A 571 7.63 -14.87 -19.02
CA LEU A 571 6.59 -15.21 -20.00
C LEU A 571 7.12 -15.11 -21.44
N THR A 572 7.86 -14.04 -21.78
CA THR A 572 8.49 -13.88 -23.09
C THR A 572 9.45 -15.03 -23.40
N ALA A 573 10.29 -15.42 -22.45
CA ALA A 573 11.21 -16.55 -22.58
C ALA A 573 10.44 -17.84 -22.87
N ARG A 574 9.36 -18.10 -22.13
CA ARG A 574 8.53 -19.29 -22.32
C ARG A 574 7.80 -19.31 -23.67
N LEU A 575 7.30 -18.17 -24.13
CA LEU A 575 6.68 -18.02 -25.46
C LEU A 575 7.69 -18.32 -26.58
N ARG A 576 8.92 -17.80 -26.46
CA ARG A 576 10.01 -18.07 -27.42
C ARG A 576 10.46 -19.52 -27.38
N ALA A 577 10.61 -20.10 -26.20
CA ALA A 577 10.95 -21.52 -26.03
C ALA A 577 9.91 -22.44 -26.72
N MET A 578 8.62 -22.13 -26.58
CA MET A 578 7.55 -22.88 -27.26
C MET A 578 7.61 -22.75 -28.79
N GLN A 579 7.98 -21.58 -29.33
CA GLN A 579 8.20 -21.41 -30.78
C GLN A 579 9.34 -22.31 -31.29
N VAL A 580 10.42 -22.43 -30.52
CA VAL A 580 11.56 -23.32 -30.86
C VAL A 580 11.16 -24.78 -30.78
N LEU A 581 10.36 -25.21 -29.80
CA LEU A 581 9.85 -26.59 -29.76
C LEU A 581 9.00 -26.94 -30.99
N ILE A 582 8.13 -26.03 -31.43
CA ILE A 582 7.36 -26.22 -32.66
C ILE A 582 8.31 -26.34 -33.87
N MET A 583 9.36 -25.52 -33.93
CA MET A 583 10.37 -25.62 -34.98
C MET A 583 11.10 -26.98 -34.96
N ALA A 584 11.46 -27.50 -33.78
CA ALA A 584 12.06 -28.81 -33.62
C ALA A 584 11.12 -29.94 -34.11
N GLU A 585 9.84 -29.89 -33.74
CA GLU A 585 8.85 -30.86 -34.18
C GLU A 585 8.62 -30.79 -35.69
N GLN A 586 8.58 -29.59 -36.28
CA GLN A 586 8.49 -29.42 -37.74
C GLN A 586 9.75 -29.94 -38.47
N HIS A 587 10.94 -29.77 -37.89
CA HIS A 587 12.17 -30.34 -38.43
C HIS A 587 12.09 -31.87 -38.45
N ARG A 588 11.67 -32.46 -37.32
CA ARG A 588 11.48 -33.90 -37.18
C ARG A 588 10.50 -34.45 -38.20
N ARG A 589 9.38 -33.78 -38.47
CA ARG A 589 8.42 -34.21 -39.50
C ARG A 589 9.00 -34.18 -40.92
N ARG A 590 10.00 -33.33 -41.19
CA ARG A 590 10.62 -33.18 -42.52
C ARG A 590 11.79 -34.13 -42.74
N HIS A 591 12.53 -34.48 -41.69
CA HIS A 591 13.79 -35.23 -41.80
C HIS A 591 13.74 -36.58 -41.07
N ASP A 592 12.59 -36.95 -40.50
CA ASP A 592 12.35 -38.15 -39.69
C ASP A 592 13.21 -38.27 -38.42
N ASP A 593 13.99 -37.24 -38.06
CA ASP A 593 14.83 -37.21 -36.86
C ASP A 593 14.83 -35.84 -36.16
N TRP A 594 15.08 -35.85 -34.85
CA TRP A 594 15.18 -34.63 -34.05
C TRP A 594 16.48 -33.89 -34.36
N PRO A 595 16.46 -32.54 -34.43
CA PRO A 595 17.68 -31.80 -34.65
C PRO A 595 18.59 -31.90 -33.42
N GLU A 596 19.85 -32.32 -33.59
CA GLU A 596 20.84 -32.27 -32.50
C GLU A 596 21.16 -30.82 -32.09
N GLN A 597 21.12 -29.91 -33.07
CA GLN A 597 21.31 -28.47 -32.89
C GLN A 597 20.31 -27.69 -33.75
N LEU A 598 19.86 -26.55 -33.25
CA LEU A 598 19.03 -25.60 -33.98
C LEU A 598 19.76 -24.27 -34.10
N GLU A 599 19.93 -23.80 -35.33
CA GLU A 599 20.50 -22.48 -35.59
C GLU A 599 19.44 -21.36 -35.44
N ASN A 600 19.91 -20.13 -35.20
CA ASN A 600 19.06 -18.92 -35.14
C ASN A 600 17.97 -18.98 -34.05
N LEU A 601 18.33 -19.46 -32.86
CA LEU A 601 17.43 -19.45 -31.71
C LEU A 601 17.09 -18.00 -31.30
N PRO A 602 15.84 -17.73 -30.87
CA PRO A 602 15.47 -16.42 -30.35
C PRO A 602 16.34 -16.00 -29.17
N GLU A 603 16.50 -14.70 -28.97
CA GLU A 603 17.21 -14.15 -27.82
C GLU A 603 16.51 -14.47 -26.49
N ASP A 604 17.29 -14.71 -25.45
CA ASP A 604 16.88 -14.80 -24.07
C ASP A 604 16.59 -13.38 -23.53
N PRO A 605 15.38 -13.11 -23.00
CA PRO A 605 15.03 -11.80 -22.43
C PRO A 605 15.89 -11.36 -21.23
N PHE A 606 16.62 -12.26 -20.57
CA PHE A 606 17.44 -11.93 -19.41
C PHE A 606 18.91 -11.63 -19.77
N THR A 607 19.47 -12.32 -20.77
CA THR A 607 20.90 -12.19 -21.13
C THR A 607 21.14 -11.52 -22.48
N GLY A 608 20.16 -11.52 -23.38
CA GLY A 608 20.32 -11.11 -24.78
C GLY A 608 21.07 -12.13 -25.65
N GLU A 609 21.55 -13.24 -25.09
CA GLU A 609 22.13 -14.35 -25.84
C GLU A 609 21.02 -15.25 -26.44
N PRO A 610 21.29 -16.08 -27.46
CA PRO A 610 20.31 -17.06 -27.92
C PRO A 610 19.87 -18.02 -26.80
N LEU A 611 18.58 -18.39 -26.80
CA LEU A 611 18.05 -19.43 -25.91
C LEU A 611 18.86 -20.72 -26.01
N ARG A 612 18.87 -21.51 -24.93
CA ARG A 612 19.56 -22.80 -24.87
C ARG A 612 18.66 -23.91 -25.43
N TYR A 613 19.25 -24.88 -26.11
CA TYR A 613 18.56 -26.02 -26.72
C TYR A 613 19.29 -27.32 -26.38
N HIS A 614 18.53 -28.37 -26.07
CA HIS A 614 19.06 -29.71 -25.86
C HIS A 614 18.07 -30.79 -26.31
N CYS A 615 18.55 -31.81 -27.01
CA CYS A 615 17.81 -33.01 -27.37
C CYS A 615 18.53 -34.24 -26.82
N GLY A 616 17.91 -34.94 -25.87
CA GLY A 616 18.53 -36.10 -25.22
C GLY A 616 17.95 -36.34 -23.84
N ASP A 617 18.75 -36.90 -22.93
CA ASP A 617 18.33 -37.09 -21.55
C ASP A 617 18.27 -35.74 -20.80
N CYS A 618 17.09 -35.42 -20.28
CA CYS A 618 16.79 -34.19 -19.54
C CYS A 618 16.28 -34.53 -18.14
N VAL A 619 16.70 -33.75 -17.13
CA VAL A 619 16.22 -33.91 -15.75
C VAL A 619 14.97 -33.04 -15.54
N LEU A 620 13.87 -33.70 -15.23
CA LEU A 620 12.58 -33.08 -14.96
C LEU A 620 12.23 -33.17 -13.49
N ARG A 621 11.71 -32.07 -12.96
CA ARG A 621 10.82 -32.11 -11.79
C ARG A 621 9.45 -32.58 -12.25
N VAL A 622 8.96 -33.63 -11.63
CA VAL A 622 7.66 -34.24 -11.85
C VAL A 622 6.94 -34.18 -10.52
N ASP A 623 5.84 -33.45 -10.49
CA ASP A 623 4.97 -33.39 -9.33
C ASP A 623 3.99 -34.58 -9.38
N VAL A 624 4.00 -35.42 -8.35
CA VAL A 624 3.21 -36.66 -8.24
C VAL A 624 2.23 -36.53 -7.09
N ALA A 625 0.96 -36.86 -7.34
CA ALA A 625 -0.06 -36.90 -6.31
C ALA A 625 0.14 -38.10 -5.39
N THR A 626 0.30 -37.85 -4.09
CA THR A 626 0.44 -38.85 -3.04
C THR A 626 -0.70 -38.71 -2.04
N TRP A 627 -1.24 -39.83 -1.54
CA TRP A 627 -2.25 -39.78 -0.49
C TRP A 627 -1.58 -39.65 0.87
N ASP A 628 -1.99 -38.67 1.67
CA ASP A 628 -1.54 -38.50 3.05
C ASP A 628 -2.59 -39.09 4.00
N GLU A 629 -2.23 -40.19 4.67
CA GLU A 629 -3.11 -40.90 5.59
C GLU A 629 -3.44 -40.09 6.86
N GLU A 630 -2.54 -39.21 7.33
CA GLU A 630 -2.75 -38.43 8.55
C GLU A 630 -3.74 -37.28 8.33
N SER A 631 -3.58 -36.55 7.22
CA SER A 631 -4.48 -35.45 6.88
C SER A 631 -5.74 -35.90 6.15
N SER A 632 -5.76 -37.13 5.62
CA SER A 632 -6.81 -37.61 4.69
C SER A 632 -6.99 -36.69 3.48
N LEU A 633 -5.88 -36.11 3.01
CA LEU A 633 -5.84 -35.22 1.85
C LEU A 633 -4.82 -35.74 0.83
N TRP A 634 -5.01 -35.38 -0.43
CA TRP A 634 -3.94 -35.55 -1.41
C TRP A 634 -2.85 -34.50 -1.19
N SER A 635 -1.60 -34.92 -1.23
CA SER A 635 -0.39 -34.09 -1.23
C SER A 635 0.33 -34.19 -2.57
N VAL A 636 1.28 -33.28 -2.81
CA VAL A 636 2.10 -33.26 -4.01
C VAL A 636 3.55 -33.49 -3.61
N ASP A 637 4.11 -34.60 -4.08
CA ASP A 637 5.52 -34.92 -3.93
C ASP A 637 6.28 -34.57 -5.21
N ALA A 638 7.39 -33.83 -5.06
CA ALA A 638 8.20 -33.38 -6.19
C ALA A 638 9.36 -34.35 -6.42
N GLN A 639 9.30 -35.11 -7.51
CA GLN A 639 10.31 -36.10 -7.86
C GLN A 639 11.20 -35.60 -9.00
N GLN A 640 12.49 -35.94 -8.97
CA GLN A 640 13.36 -35.75 -10.13
C GLN A 640 13.41 -37.02 -10.97
N ARG A 641 13.16 -36.89 -12.27
CA ARG A 641 13.22 -38.00 -13.23
C ARG A 641 14.03 -37.59 -14.45
N THR A 642 14.90 -38.48 -14.90
CA THR A 642 15.59 -38.30 -16.19
C THR A 642 14.74 -38.93 -17.28
N VAL A 643 14.41 -38.15 -18.31
CA VAL A 643 13.62 -38.62 -19.44
C VAL A 643 14.25 -38.13 -20.75
N PRO A 644 14.16 -38.92 -21.84
CA PRO A 644 14.55 -38.43 -23.16
C PRO A 644 13.54 -37.37 -23.61
N ALA A 645 14.00 -36.15 -23.87
CA ALA A 645 13.18 -35.00 -24.24
C ALA A 645 13.94 -34.01 -25.14
N VAL A 646 13.19 -33.14 -25.81
CA VAL A 646 13.70 -31.88 -26.37
C VAL A 646 13.34 -30.78 -25.38
N GLN A 647 14.33 -30.03 -24.90
CA GLN A 647 14.12 -28.88 -24.02
C GLN A 647 14.73 -27.62 -24.59
N VAL A 648 14.04 -26.51 -24.33
CA VAL A 648 14.50 -25.15 -24.65
C VAL A 648 14.32 -24.31 -23.41
N TRP A 649 15.35 -23.57 -23.01
CA TRP A 649 15.29 -22.79 -21.78
C TRP A 649 16.04 -21.46 -21.87
N SER A 650 15.60 -20.56 -21.00
CA SER A 650 16.28 -19.34 -20.59
C SER A 650 16.91 -19.58 -19.23
N VAL A 651 18.06 -18.93 -18.98
CA VAL A 651 18.81 -19.01 -17.72
C VAL A 651 18.18 -18.23 -16.57
N GLY A 652 17.00 -17.65 -16.80
CA GLY A 652 16.18 -17.06 -15.76
C GLY A 652 16.73 -15.77 -15.11
N PRO A 653 16.00 -15.26 -14.10
CA PRO A 653 16.34 -14.02 -13.41
C PRO A 653 17.67 -13.97 -12.64
N ASP A 654 18.19 -15.11 -12.18
CA ASP A 654 19.48 -15.15 -11.48
C ASP A 654 20.69 -15.22 -12.42
N MET A 655 20.43 -15.40 -13.72
CA MET A 655 21.40 -15.42 -14.82
C MET A 655 22.42 -16.55 -14.75
N ILE A 656 22.13 -17.62 -13.99
CA ILE A 656 23.00 -18.76 -13.86
C ILE A 656 22.32 -19.97 -14.51
N ASP A 657 23.00 -20.56 -15.50
CA ASP A 657 22.49 -21.71 -16.23
C ASP A 657 22.44 -22.97 -15.35
N ASP A 658 21.23 -23.40 -14.99
CA ASP A 658 21.00 -24.65 -14.28
C ASP A 658 20.67 -25.81 -15.24
N ASN A 659 21.06 -25.71 -16.52
CA ASN A 659 20.79 -26.72 -17.56
C ASN A 659 19.30 -27.01 -17.78
N GLY A 660 18.45 -26.01 -17.57
CA GLY A 660 17.01 -26.10 -17.65
C GLY A 660 16.37 -26.75 -16.42
N LEU A 661 17.06 -26.85 -15.27
CA LEU A 661 16.53 -27.47 -14.06
C LEU A 661 15.54 -26.55 -13.33
N GLN A 662 14.35 -27.07 -13.03
CA GLN A 662 13.43 -26.47 -12.03
C GLN A 662 13.40 -27.33 -10.77
N ALA A 663 14.42 -27.19 -9.91
CA ALA A 663 14.59 -28.04 -8.73
C ALA A 663 14.07 -27.36 -7.43
N PRO A 664 13.88 -28.13 -6.34
CA PRO A 664 13.78 -27.56 -5.00
C PRO A 664 15.05 -26.76 -4.66
N THR A 665 14.99 -25.99 -3.57
CA THR A 665 16.18 -25.31 -3.04
C THR A 665 17.33 -26.31 -2.86
N GLN A 666 18.46 -26.03 -3.49
CA GLN A 666 19.69 -26.80 -3.39
C GLN A 666 20.28 -26.69 -1.98
N PRO A 667 21.22 -27.59 -1.60
CA PRO A 667 21.83 -27.59 -0.26
C PRO A 667 22.55 -26.29 0.12
N ASP A 668 22.92 -25.48 -0.88
CA ASP A 668 23.53 -24.15 -0.72
C ASP A 668 22.49 -23.04 -0.46
N GLY A 669 21.19 -23.37 -0.42
CA GLY A 669 20.10 -22.42 -0.24
C GLY A 669 19.64 -21.74 -1.53
N ARG A 670 20.26 -22.02 -2.68
CA ARG A 670 19.86 -21.46 -3.98
C ARG A 670 18.75 -22.29 -4.60
N ARG A 671 17.76 -21.64 -5.20
CA ARG A 671 16.67 -22.33 -5.93
C ARG A 671 16.83 -22.06 -7.43
N PRO A 672 17.02 -23.10 -8.27
CA PRO A 672 17.07 -22.93 -9.72
C PRO A 672 15.85 -22.21 -10.26
N ASP A 673 16.07 -21.24 -11.15
CA ASP A 673 15.03 -20.36 -11.68
C ASP A 673 14.95 -20.32 -13.22
N ASP A 674 15.63 -21.26 -13.90
CA ASP A 674 15.53 -21.49 -15.33
C ASP A 674 14.08 -21.63 -15.81
N ILE A 675 13.81 -20.99 -16.96
CA ILE A 675 12.47 -20.93 -17.55
C ILE A 675 12.48 -21.72 -18.85
N ARG A 676 11.70 -22.80 -18.89
CA ARG A 676 11.76 -23.77 -19.99
C ARG A 676 10.41 -24.07 -20.64
N ALA A 677 10.50 -24.63 -21.83
CA ALA A 677 9.48 -25.47 -22.44
C ALA A 677 10.11 -26.83 -22.77
N ILE A 678 9.35 -27.92 -22.63
CA ILE A 678 9.87 -29.27 -22.88
C ILE A 678 8.90 -30.14 -23.69
N LEU A 679 9.45 -31.08 -24.45
CA LEU A 679 8.70 -32.04 -25.26
C LEU A 679 9.32 -33.43 -25.08
N ARG A 680 8.64 -34.34 -24.39
CA ARG A 680 9.17 -35.70 -24.14
C ARG A 680 9.24 -36.53 -25.43
N LEU A 681 10.37 -37.21 -25.64
CA LEU A 681 10.59 -38.09 -26.80
C LEU A 681 9.81 -39.40 -26.68
N LYS A 682 9.50 -39.82 -25.46
CA LYS A 682 8.57 -40.91 -25.17
C LYS A 682 7.40 -40.29 -24.41
N PRO A 683 6.23 -40.11 -25.06
CA PRO A 683 5.05 -39.57 -24.39
C PRO A 683 4.74 -40.43 -23.16
N GLN A 684 4.34 -39.80 -22.06
CA GLN A 684 3.66 -40.55 -21.02
C GLN A 684 2.38 -41.14 -21.58
N LYS A 685 2.07 -42.39 -21.19
CA LYS A 685 0.70 -42.89 -21.36
C LYS A 685 -0.18 -42.01 -20.47
N LEU A 686 -0.79 -41.00 -21.08
CA LEU A 686 -1.69 -40.07 -20.40
C LEU A 686 -2.89 -40.82 -19.81
#